data_AF-A0A353GAV2-F1
#
_entry.id   AF-A0A353GAV2-F1
#
_cell.length_a   1.000
_cell.length_b   1.000
_cell.length_c   1.000
_cell.angle_alpha   90.00
_cell.angle_beta   90.00
_cell.angle_gamma   90.00
#
_symmetry.space_group_name_H-M   'P 1'
#
loop_
_entity.id
_entity.type
_entity.pdbx_description
1 polymer ?
#
loop_
_entity_poly.entity_id
_entity_poly.type
_entity_poly.pdbx_seq_one_letter_code
_entity_poly.pdbx_strand_id
1 'polypeptide(L)'
;MTRTLITGKGMPLHRSDIDTDQIIPARFCYSTERTGFGTGLFGDWREDPDFVLNNPAYNKATVLVAGSAFATGSSREYAVWALKDYGFKVIIAESFGDIFTRNAVINDLLPIKVSAHAIKKIWQEIEANPETELVTDLETMKVSIGNISFPLAIEPSLKRKYVLNEDEITRNLHYIQLIDTLAEQRHPQQQVTRGDAQKTEKRDAIAIIGSGPRGMSVLERLAARLIDDEEQLPTDIFLIDDALVGTGRVWHPQQSENYIMNTVAPEISAFSGPWSAGPARPGCGPSFAQWLELTTGDFNAYDGYAPRAKYGQYLMYVLATVEDNLPPHVNLVKINDEVIDLIEENERLTLVFKAQDILAVDTCVLATGYQRLSLKASEQPLLEANEKIPNFTFHPGDSAAEMPLHSIQPGEATGVIGLGLSFFDVAAELTLGRGGKFVESTNGTLTYQASGKEPKIIAGSRSGMPILPRGRNQKPFDYEYHPAIFTQSRAADLRARGGLHFDRDCLPLIEAELTLVHAEVRLRNSGDDIAADTLRNHVKTERIECSADVAELARTHGLRDPEIIDLKQLANPFTGCTFASRDEFTTVLKQRLEAECAEALRGNLQSPIKAALDVLRNTRSVVRTLVDFGGLDPHSHKTEFLGWFAPATNFLAAGPPVIRTRQLLAWMNAGIVEIAGPDTRFVIDYSAGEVSITSPAISNSSVIVNRVVDARIPVINLNQDKALLSRALRARGMLQSFVSDNGQDSFDTGGVLVTRSPFNPIGKDGRVAHNVFVLGMPTEHIRWFMQSGSSRPTKWIDFMIDADAIASAALIVCRDRKKQSTSTKFPDENPYFNNISPKNQPKFANAS
;
A
#
# COMPACT_ATOMS: atom_id res chain seq x y z
N MET A 1 -26.20 20.79 -22.78
CA MET A 1 -27.63 21.01 -22.46
C MET A 1 -27.92 20.19 -21.21
N THR A 2 -28.14 20.84 -20.07
CA THR A 2 -28.44 20.23 -18.78
C THR A 2 -29.77 19.46 -18.87
N ARG A 3 -29.77 18.15 -18.59
CA ARG A 3 -30.99 17.31 -18.58
C ARG A 3 -31.51 17.18 -17.15
N THR A 4 -32.00 18.28 -16.60
CA THR A 4 -32.54 18.31 -15.21
C THR A 4 -34.01 17.90 -15.14
N LEU A 5 -34.73 17.94 -16.28
CA LEU A 5 -36.11 17.51 -16.42
C LEU A 5 -36.22 16.32 -17.40
N ILE A 6 -36.79 15.20 -16.95
CA ILE A 6 -36.99 14.00 -17.78
C ILE A 6 -38.47 13.63 -17.78
N THR A 7 -39.09 13.71 -18.96
CA THR A 7 -40.50 13.35 -19.17
C THR A 7 -40.60 12.05 -19.95
N GLY A 8 -41.54 11.18 -19.55
CA GLY A 8 -41.77 9.93 -20.25
C GLY A 8 -43.03 9.18 -19.83
N LYS A 9 -43.61 8.42 -20.78
CA LYS A 9 -44.75 7.53 -20.54
C LYS A 9 -44.39 6.45 -19.50
N GLY A 10 -45.25 6.31 -18.50
CA GLY A 10 -45.11 5.37 -17.39
C GLY A 10 -45.62 3.97 -17.71
N MET A 11 -45.06 2.97 -17.04
CA MET A 11 -45.56 1.60 -17.06
C MET A 11 -45.55 0.99 -15.65
N PRO A 12 -46.68 0.44 -15.17
CA PRO A 12 -46.81 -0.08 -13.82
C PRO A 12 -46.37 -1.55 -13.77
N LEU A 13 -45.34 -1.86 -12.99
CA LEU A 13 -44.92 -3.23 -12.71
C LEU A 13 -45.23 -3.59 -11.26
N HIS A 14 -46.36 -4.26 -11.04
CA HIS A 14 -46.84 -4.68 -9.72
C HIS A 14 -46.05 -5.87 -9.15
N ARG A 15 -44.74 -5.68 -8.98
CA ARG A 15 -43.80 -6.67 -8.43
C ARG A 15 -42.80 -5.99 -7.50
N SER A 16 -42.49 -6.67 -6.41
CA SER A 16 -41.38 -6.37 -5.50
C SER A 16 -40.37 -7.52 -5.55
N ASP A 17 -39.22 -7.32 -4.91
CA ASP A 17 -38.18 -8.33 -4.73
C ASP A 17 -37.70 -8.91 -6.08
N ILE A 18 -37.54 -8.00 -7.04
CA ILE A 18 -37.14 -8.34 -8.41
C ILE A 18 -35.63 -8.53 -8.43
N ASP A 19 -35.14 -9.71 -8.79
CA ASP A 19 -33.70 -9.95 -8.93
C ASP A 19 -33.18 -9.71 -10.35
N THR A 20 -31.86 -9.73 -10.51
CA THR A 20 -31.21 -9.50 -11.82
C THR A 20 -31.46 -10.60 -12.84
N ASP A 21 -31.70 -11.84 -12.39
CA ASP A 21 -32.02 -12.99 -13.26
C ASP A 21 -33.43 -12.84 -13.83
N GLN A 22 -34.36 -12.29 -13.06
CA GLN A 22 -35.72 -11.98 -13.51
C GLN A 22 -35.74 -10.82 -14.52
N ILE A 23 -34.87 -9.82 -14.35
CA ILE A 23 -34.73 -8.71 -15.32
C ILE A 23 -34.17 -9.22 -16.64
N ILE A 24 -33.12 -10.04 -16.61
CA ILE A 24 -32.59 -10.71 -17.80
C ILE A 24 -32.09 -12.12 -17.44
N PRO A 25 -32.77 -13.18 -17.91
CA PRO A 25 -32.34 -14.55 -17.64
C PRO A 25 -30.97 -14.83 -18.24
N ALA A 26 -30.15 -15.63 -17.54
CA ALA A 26 -28.75 -15.88 -17.90
C ALA A 26 -28.53 -16.36 -19.35
N ARG A 27 -29.52 -17.06 -19.94
CA ARG A 27 -29.49 -17.54 -21.33
C ARG A 27 -29.40 -16.41 -22.38
N PHE A 28 -29.70 -15.17 -22.00
CA PHE A 28 -29.59 -13.99 -22.88
C PHE A 28 -28.26 -13.23 -22.71
N CYS A 29 -27.38 -13.65 -21.80
CA CYS A 29 -26.14 -12.95 -21.45
C CYS A 29 -24.89 -13.56 -22.12
N TYR A 30 -24.87 -13.62 -23.46
CA TYR A 30 -23.83 -14.32 -24.23
C TYR A 30 -22.94 -13.42 -25.11
N SER A 31 -23.26 -12.11 -25.22
CA SER A 31 -22.53 -11.16 -26.08
C SER A 31 -21.70 -10.17 -25.26
N THR A 32 -20.56 -9.75 -25.80
CA THR A 32 -19.72 -8.67 -25.25
C THR A 32 -20.09 -7.28 -25.81
N GLU A 33 -20.98 -7.22 -26.81
CA GLU A 33 -21.53 -5.96 -27.33
C GLU A 33 -22.58 -5.40 -26.36
N ARG A 34 -22.66 -4.07 -26.18
CA ARG A 34 -23.55 -3.41 -25.20
C ARG A 34 -24.98 -3.14 -25.71
N THR A 35 -25.41 -3.78 -26.79
CA THR A 35 -26.70 -3.56 -27.49
C THR A 35 -27.36 -4.89 -27.87
N GLY A 36 -28.68 -4.91 -28.03
CA GLY A 36 -29.45 -6.11 -28.44
C GLY A 36 -30.11 -6.90 -27.29
N PHE A 37 -29.85 -6.53 -26.03
CA PHE A 37 -30.40 -7.19 -24.85
C PHE A 37 -31.85 -6.81 -24.52
N GLY A 38 -32.41 -5.78 -25.15
CA GLY A 38 -33.79 -5.36 -24.93
C GLY A 38 -34.80 -6.46 -25.28
N THR A 39 -34.45 -7.37 -26.20
CA THR A 39 -35.27 -8.54 -26.53
C THR A 39 -35.40 -9.53 -25.38
N GLY A 40 -34.37 -9.65 -24.53
CA GLY A 40 -34.31 -10.54 -23.37
C GLY A 40 -34.86 -9.93 -22.08
N LEU A 41 -35.26 -8.65 -22.08
CA LEU A 41 -35.80 -7.98 -20.90
C LEU A 41 -37.08 -8.68 -20.42
N PHE A 42 -37.09 -9.11 -19.16
CA PHE A 42 -38.13 -9.91 -18.51
C PHE A 42 -38.55 -11.14 -19.32
N GLY A 43 -37.58 -11.80 -19.97
CA GLY A 43 -37.82 -12.89 -20.93
C GLY A 43 -38.75 -13.99 -20.43
N ASP A 44 -38.55 -14.47 -19.19
CA ASP A 44 -39.42 -15.50 -18.58
C ASP A 44 -40.84 -15.00 -18.31
N TRP A 45 -40.99 -13.74 -17.89
CA TRP A 45 -42.31 -13.17 -17.58
C TRP A 45 -43.09 -12.81 -18.83
N ARG A 46 -42.41 -12.50 -19.93
CA ARG A 46 -43.06 -12.19 -21.23
C ARG A 46 -43.62 -13.42 -21.94
N GLU A 47 -43.36 -14.62 -21.45
CA GLU A 47 -44.05 -15.83 -21.92
C GLU A 47 -45.54 -15.83 -21.53
N ASP A 48 -45.91 -15.11 -20.47
CA ASP A 48 -47.29 -14.83 -20.10
C ASP A 48 -47.89 -13.74 -21.02
N PRO A 49 -48.92 -14.06 -21.83
CA PRO A 49 -49.56 -13.08 -22.72
C PRO A 49 -50.12 -11.86 -21.99
N ASP A 50 -50.50 -12.01 -20.72
CA ASP A 50 -51.10 -10.94 -19.91
C ASP A 50 -50.06 -10.08 -19.18
N PHE A 51 -48.76 -10.36 -19.33
CA PHE A 51 -47.70 -9.58 -18.70
C PHE A 51 -47.65 -8.15 -19.25
N VAL A 52 -47.40 -7.18 -18.37
CA VAL A 52 -47.56 -5.74 -18.67
C VAL A 52 -46.72 -5.26 -19.87
N LEU A 53 -45.53 -5.82 -20.11
CA LEU A 53 -44.68 -5.50 -21.27
C LEU A 53 -45.28 -5.94 -22.61
N ASN A 54 -46.22 -6.89 -22.60
CA ASN A 54 -46.91 -7.40 -23.79
C ASN A 54 -48.20 -6.63 -24.08
N ASN A 55 -48.67 -5.78 -23.15
CA ASN A 55 -49.86 -4.98 -23.33
C ASN A 55 -49.56 -3.75 -24.23
N PRO A 56 -50.24 -3.62 -25.40
CA PRO A 56 -49.99 -2.51 -26.33
C PRO A 56 -50.19 -1.12 -25.73
N ALA A 57 -50.99 -0.99 -24.66
CA ALA A 57 -51.24 0.28 -23.97
C ALA A 57 -49.95 0.90 -23.39
N TYR A 58 -48.93 0.11 -23.07
CA TYR A 58 -47.67 0.58 -22.48
C TYR A 58 -46.51 0.60 -23.48
N ASN A 59 -46.78 0.37 -24.78
CA ASN A 59 -45.76 0.49 -25.82
C ASN A 59 -45.07 1.85 -25.78
N LYS A 60 -43.73 1.84 -25.94
CA LYS A 60 -42.86 3.03 -25.88
C LYS A 60 -42.80 3.72 -24.51
N ALA A 61 -43.21 3.05 -23.43
CA ALA A 61 -42.92 3.52 -22.09
C ALA A 61 -41.42 3.73 -21.90
N THR A 62 -41.05 4.84 -21.27
CA THR A 62 -39.65 5.18 -20.97
C THR A 62 -39.41 5.34 -19.47
N VAL A 63 -40.46 5.20 -18.65
CA VAL A 63 -40.41 5.21 -17.19
C VAL A 63 -41.03 3.92 -16.66
N LEU A 64 -40.24 3.08 -15.99
CA LEU A 64 -40.71 1.86 -15.32
C LEU A 64 -41.01 2.19 -13.85
N VAL A 65 -42.17 1.80 -13.33
CA VAL A 65 -42.53 2.01 -11.92
C VAL A 65 -42.78 0.66 -11.25
N ALA A 66 -41.88 0.25 -10.37
CA ALA A 66 -41.89 -1.05 -9.69
C ALA A 66 -42.06 -0.91 -8.16
N GLY A 67 -42.24 -2.03 -7.47
CA GLY A 67 -42.38 -2.11 -6.02
C GLY A 67 -41.05 -1.97 -5.26
N SER A 68 -40.97 -2.59 -4.08
CA SER A 68 -39.77 -2.59 -3.24
C SER A 68 -38.71 -3.57 -3.75
N ALA A 69 -37.44 -3.35 -3.38
CA ALA A 69 -36.33 -4.25 -3.67
C ALA A 69 -36.18 -4.57 -5.17
N PHE A 70 -36.05 -3.53 -6.01
CA PHE A 70 -35.82 -3.69 -7.44
C PHE A 70 -34.36 -4.02 -7.76
N ALA A 71 -34.14 -5.03 -8.59
CA ALA A 71 -32.82 -5.52 -9.00
C ALA A 71 -31.90 -5.92 -7.84
N THR A 72 -32.44 -6.58 -6.81
CA THR A 72 -31.65 -7.12 -5.70
C THR A 72 -31.08 -8.48 -6.07
N GLY A 73 -29.76 -8.67 -6.04
CA GLY A 73 -29.15 -9.95 -6.40
C GLY A 73 -27.71 -9.83 -6.93
N SER A 74 -27.26 -10.87 -7.63
CA SER A 74 -25.90 -10.96 -8.18
C SER A 74 -25.54 -9.79 -9.10
N SER A 75 -24.25 -9.43 -9.16
CA SER A 75 -23.76 -8.34 -10.01
C SER A 75 -23.93 -8.67 -11.50
N ARG A 76 -24.88 -8.02 -12.19
CA ARG A 76 -25.04 -8.13 -13.64
C ARG A 76 -25.30 -6.78 -14.29
N GLU A 77 -24.32 -6.29 -15.05
CA GLU A 77 -24.49 -5.10 -15.90
C GLU A 77 -25.53 -5.32 -17.00
N TYR A 78 -25.69 -6.56 -17.48
CA TYR A 78 -26.68 -6.95 -18.49
C TYR A 78 -28.11 -6.53 -18.13
N ALA A 79 -28.49 -6.51 -16.85
CA ALA A 79 -29.82 -6.08 -16.42
C ALA A 79 -30.09 -4.60 -16.74
N VAL A 80 -29.06 -3.75 -16.58
CA VAL A 80 -29.12 -2.33 -16.93
C VAL A 80 -29.14 -2.14 -18.44
N TRP A 81 -28.33 -2.90 -19.17
CA TRP A 81 -28.32 -2.86 -20.63
C TRP A 81 -29.67 -3.28 -21.22
N ALA A 82 -30.29 -4.34 -20.71
CA ALA A 82 -31.61 -4.80 -21.16
C ALA A 82 -32.69 -3.72 -20.98
N LEU A 83 -32.72 -3.06 -19.81
CA LEU A 83 -33.66 -1.97 -19.52
C LEU A 83 -33.44 -0.78 -20.46
N LYS A 84 -32.18 -0.39 -20.68
CA LYS A 84 -31.82 0.74 -21.54
C LYS A 84 -32.11 0.46 -23.01
N ASP A 85 -31.73 -0.72 -23.49
CA ASP A 85 -31.89 -1.15 -24.88
C ASP A 85 -33.37 -1.36 -25.24
N TYR A 86 -34.21 -1.76 -24.27
CA TYR A 86 -35.66 -1.75 -24.43
C TYR A 86 -36.24 -0.32 -24.54
N GLY A 87 -35.56 0.68 -23.97
CA GLY A 87 -35.90 2.09 -24.10
C GLY A 87 -36.20 2.83 -22.79
N PHE A 88 -36.05 2.19 -21.62
CA PHE A 88 -36.24 2.87 -20.34
C PHE A 88 -35.14 3.89 -20.08
N LYS A 89 -35.55 5.06 -19.59
CA LYS A 89 -34.67 6.16 -19.16
C LYS A 89 -34.69 6.33 -17.65
N VAL A 90 -35.83 6.07 -17.01
CA VAL A 90 -36.04 6.22 -15.57
C VAL A 90 -36.66 4.95 -15.02
N ILE A 91 -36.14 4.47 -13.89
CA ILE A 91 -36.75 3.40 -13.09
C ILE A 91 -37.12 4.00 -11.74
N ILE A 92 -38.38 3.85 -11.33
CA ILE A 92 -38.91 4.33 -10.05
C ILE A 92 -39.25 3.12 -9.19
N ALA A 93 -38.70 3.06 -7.97
CA ALA A 93 -38.96 2.00 -7.00
C ALA A 93 -38.81 2.52 -5.57
N GLU A 94 -39.18 1.72 -4.56
CA GLU A 94 -38.98 2.12 -3.15
C GLU A 94 -37.53 1.94 -2.73
N SER A 95 -36.90 0.87 -3.21
CA SER A 95 -35.51 0.54 -2.97
C SER A 95 -34.94 -0.21 -4.15
N PHE A 96 -33.62 -0.14 -4.31
CA PHE A 96 -32.87 -0.79 -5.37
C PHE A 96 -31.73 -1.61 -4.78
N GLY A 97 -31.28 -2.65 -5.49
CA GLY A 97 -29.99 -3.27 -5.21
C GLY A 97 -28.84 -2.26 -5.38
N ASP A 98 -27.89 -2.25 -4.44
CA ASP A 98 -26.77 -1.29 -4.46
C ASP A 98 -25.91 -1.44 -5.72
N ILE A 99 -25.71 -2.68 -6.18
CA ILE A 99 -24.94 -2.97 -7.40
C ILE A 99 -25.67 -2.48 -8.64
N PHE A 100 -26.98 -2.74 -8.75
CA PHE A 100 -27.80 -2.26 -9.86
C PHE A 100 -27.79 -0.74 -9.94
N THR A 101 -27.94 -0.06 -8.80
CA THR A 101 -27.92 1.41 -8.73
C THR A 101 -26.62 1.98 -9.31
N ARG A 102 -25.46 1.40 -8.95
CA ARG A 102 -24.16 1.80 -9.50
C ARG A 102 -24.06 1.56 -11.01
N ASN A 103 -24.48 0.39 -11.48
CA ASN A 103 -24.42 0.06 -12.90
C ASN A 103 -25.36 0.95 -13.73
N ALA A 104 -26.52 1.32 -13.18
CA ALA A 104 -27.47 2.24 -13.80
C ALA A 104 -26.87 3.64 -13.99
N VAL A 105 -26.17 4.16 -12.96
CA VAL A 105 -25.43 5.43 -12.99
C VAL A 105 -24.39 5.47 -14.11
N ILE A 106 -23.59 4.40 -14.22
CA ILE A 106 -22.54 4.26 -15.24
C ILE A 106 -23.14 4.27 -16.66
N ASN A 107 -24.29 3.61 -16.85
CA ASN A 107 -24.88 3.38 -18.17
C ASN A 107 -26.00 4.37 -18.54
N ASP A 108 -26.11 5.53 -17.87
CA ASP A 108 -27.14 6.55 -18.15
C ASP A 108 -28.60 6.06 -18.01
N LEU A 109 -28.86 5.17 -17.05
CA LEU A 109 -30.21 4.80 -16.61
C LEU A 109 -30.47 5.43 -15.24
N LEU A 110 -31.63 6.07 -15.05
CA LEU A 110 -31.91 6.88 -13.87
C LEU A 110 -32.76 6.12 -12.81
N PRO A 111 -32.16 5.55 -11.75
CA PRO A 111 -32.90 4.99 -10.63
C PRO A 111 -33.37 6.10 -9.68
N ILE A 112 -34.68 6.17 -9.43
CA ILE A 112 -35.33 7.16 -8.58
C ILE A 112 -36.08 6.45 -7.45
N LYS A 113 -35.76 6.82 -6.21
CA LYS A 113 -36.43 6.30 -5.02
C LYS A 113 -37.61 7.19 -4.65
N VAL A 114 -38.79 6.59 -4.44
CA VAL A 114 -39.98 7.26 -3.89
C VAL A 114 -40.65 6.35 -2.86
N SER A 115 -41.52 6.89 -2.00
CA SER A 115 -42.18 6.09 -0.96
C SER A 115 -43.18 5.07 -1.54
N ALA A 116 -43.44 3.97 -0.82
CA ALA A 116 -44.47 2.99 -1.19
C ALA A 116 -45.85 3.62 -1.46
N HIS A 117 -46.19 4.69 -0.73
CA HIS A 117 -47.43 5.45 -0.94
C HIS A 117 -47.44 6.13 -2.32
N ALA A 118 -46.33 6.76 -2.71
CA ALA A 118 -46.17 7.39 -4.02
C ALA A 118 -46.27 6.35 -5.15
N ILE A 119 -45.63 5.20 -5.02
CA ILE A 119 -45.68 4.10 -6.01
C ILE A 119 -47.12 3.66 -6.27
N LYS A 120 -47.89 3.37 -5.21
CA LYS A 120 -49.29 2.94 -5.35
C LYS A 120 -50.17 4.00 -6.03
N LYS A 121 -49.93 5.27 -5.74
CA LYS A 121 -50.66 6.38 -6.38
C LYS A 121 -50.28 6.54 -7.84
N ILE A 122 -48.99 6.45 -8.16
CA ILE A 122 -48.49 6.48 -9.53
C ILE A 122 -49.09 5.31 -10.34
N TRP A 123 -49.16 4.09 -9.80
CA TRP A 123 -49.82 2.97 -10.48
C TRP A 123 -51.29 3.25 -10.80
N GLN A 124 -52.07 3.77 -9.84
CA GLN A 124 -53.49 4.10 -10.06
C GLN A 124 -53.68 5.10 -11.21
N GLU A 125 -52.84 6.12 -11.30
CA GLU A 125 -52.91 7.13 -12.36
C GLU A 125 -52.50 6.57 -13.73
N ILE A 126 -51.44 5.75 -13.79
CA ILE A 126 -51.01 5.09 -15.03
C ILE A 126 -52.11 4.13 -15.52
N GLU A 127 -52.75 3.37 -14.64
CA GLU A 127 -53.80 2.41 -15.01
C GLU A 127 -55.10 3.10 -15.44
N ALA A 128 -55.45 4.22 -14.81
CA ALA A 128 -56.61 5.03 -15.20
C ALA A 128 -56.43 5.66 -16.58
N ASN A 129 -55.20 6.07 -16.93
CA ASN A 129 -54.86 6.58 -18.24
C ASN A 129 -53.42 6.20 -18.63
N PRO A 130 -53.23 5.10 -19.40
CA PRO A 130 -51.91 4.63 -19.81
C PRO A 130 -51.06 5.61 -20.61
N GLU A 131 -51.66 6.64 -21.23
CA GLU A 131 -50.94 7.69 -21.96
C GLU A 131 -50.38 8.80 -21.04
N THR A 132 -50.56 8.70 -19.73
CA THR A 132 -50.09 9.73 -18.79
C THR A 132 -48.55 9.73 -18.70
N GLU A 133 -47.96 10.90 -18.86
CA GLU A 133 -46.50 11.10 -18.72
C GLU A 133 -46.11 11.36 -17.26
N LEU A 134 -44.99 10.79 -16.84
CA LEU A 134 -44.29 11.15 -15.63
C LEU A 134 -43.22 12.18 -15.91
N VAL A 135 -43.11 13.16 -15.02
CA VAL A 135 -42.04 14.18 -15.03
C VAL A 135 -41.16 13.96 -13.82
N THR A 136 -39.88 13.64 -14.07
CA THR A 136 -38.83 13.53 -13.06
C THR A 136 -37.98 14.80 -13.10
N ASP A 137 -38.07 15.62 -12.05
CA ASP A 137 -37.36 16.89 -11.90
C ASP A 137 -36.25 16.76 -10.85
N LEU A 138 -35.00 16.83 -11.31
CA LEU A 138 -33.81 16.70 -10.48
C LEU A 138 -33.37 18.01 -9.81
N GLU A 139 -33.90 19.15 -10.27
CA GLU A 139 -33.70 20.44 -9.62
C GLU A 139 -34.61 20.58 -8.41
N THR A 140 -35.91 20.34 -8.60
CA THR A 140 -36.89 20.44 -7.51
C THR A 140 -37.04 19.17 -6.68
N MET A 141 -36.34 18.09 -7.07
CA MET A 141 -36.33 16.78 -6.40
C MET A 141 -37.73 16.18 -6.28
N LYS A 142 -38.49 16.17 -7.38
CA LYS A 142 -39.87 15.69 -7.43
C LYS A 142 -40.17 14.83 -8.64
N VAL A 143 -40.99 13.80 -8.44
CA VAL A 143 -41.67 13.06 -9.52
C VAL A 143 -43.12 13.52 -9.54
N SER A 144 -43.66 13.79 -10.73
CA SER A 144 -45.03 14.27 -10.91
C SER A 144 -45.75 13.46 -11.99
N ILE A 145 -47.04 13.21 -11.79
CA ILE A 145 -47.94 12.53 -12.75
C ILE A 145 -49.32 13.20 -12.65
N GLY A 146 -49.87 13.68 -13.76
CA GLY A 146 -51.09 14.50 -13.74
C GLY A 146 -50.96 15.72 -12.80
N ASN A 147 -51.87 15.83 -11.83
CA ASN A 147 -51.89 16.93 -10.84
C ASN A 147 -51.23 16.57 -9.49
N ILE A 148 -50.61 15.40 -9.36
CA ILE A 148 -50.00 14.93 -8.11
C ILE A 148 -48.47 14.88 -8.23
N SER A 149 -47.79 15.20 -7.13
CA SER A 149 -46.33 15.24 -7.06
C SER A 149 -45.82 14.65 -5.75
N PHE A 150 -44.68 13.96 -5.83
CA PHE A 150 -44.05 13.28 -4.71
C PHE A 150 -42.56 13.64 -4.63
N PRO A 151 -41.98 13.76 -3.42
CA PRO A 151 -40.55 13.93 -3.27
C PRO A 151 -39.82 12.69 -3.79
N LEU A 152 -38.67 12.91 -4.42
CA LEU A 152 -37.79 11.85 -4.87
C LEU A 152 -36.46 11.86 -4.14
N ALA A 153 -35.83 10.70 -4.03
CA ALA A 153 -34.44 10.56 -3.64
C ALA A 153 -33.64 9.95 -4.79
N ILE A 154 -32.45 10.48 -5.03
CA ILE A 154 -31.51 10.06 -6.07
C ILE A 154 -30.12 9.98 -5.45
N GLU A 155 -29.28 9.10 -5.99
CA GLU A 155 -27.87 9.02 -5.61
C GLU A 155 -27.13 10.35 -5.95
N PRO A 156 -26.33 10.93 -5.02
CA PRO A 156 -25.69 12.24 -5.21
C PRO A 156 -24.77 12.37 -6.44
N SER A 157 -24.01 11.33 -6.81
CA SER A 157 -23.12 11.34 -7.98
C SER A 157 -23.90 11.46 -9.30
N LEU A 158 -25.06 10.79 -9.40
CA LEU A 158 -25.93 10.88 -10.57
C LEU A 158 -26.58 12.27 -10.67
N LYS A 159 -27.02 12.84 -9.54
CA LYS A 159 -27.52 14.22 -9.51
C LYS A 159 -26.48 15.21 -10.02
N ARG A 160 -25.22 15.10 -9.56
CA ARG A 160 -24.12 15.96 -10.04
C ARG A 160 -23.86 15.79 -11.53
N LYS A 161 -23.84 14.56 -12.05
CA LYS A 161 -23.65 14.28 -13.49
C LYS A 161 -24.69 14.99 -14.37
N TYR A 162 -25.97 14.96 -13.99
CA TYR A 162 -27.05 15.57 -14.77
C TYR A 162 -27.22 17.08 -14.54
N VAL A 163 -26.77 17.61 -13.39
CA VAL A 163 -26.93 19.04 -12.99
C VAL A 163 -25.68 19.89 -13.29
N LEU A 164 -24.45 19.37 -13.13
CA LEU A 164 -23.20 20.15 -13.17
C LEU A 164 -22.39 20.02 -14.48
N ASN A 165 -22.66 19.03 -15.33
CA ASN A 165 -22.07 18.88 -16.66
C ASN A 165 -20.52 18.95 -16.73
N GLU A 166 -19.81 18.37 -15.76
CA GLU A 166 -18.34 18.23 -15.76
C GLU A 166 -17.91 16.89 -16.37
N ASP A 167 -16.95 16.91 -17.30
CA ASP A 167 -16.33 15.71 -17.88
C ASP A 167 -14.99 15.39 -17.18
N GLU A 168 -14.76 14.10 -16.95
CA GLU A 168 -13.71 13.52 -16.11
C GLU A 168 -12.30 13.73 -16.70
N ILE A 169 -12.20 13.83 -18.03
CA ILE A 169 -10.94 14.02 -18.78
C ILE A 169 -10.36 15.43 -18.56
N THR A 170 -11.21 16.44 -18.51
CA THR A 170 -10.78 17.84 -18.30
C THR A 170 -10.19 18.03 -16.91
N ARG A 171 -10.73 17.31 -15.91
CA ARG A 171 -10.24 17.31 -14.53
C ARG A 171 -8.85 16.68 -14.42
N ASN A 172 -8.62 15.53 -15.06
CA ASN A 172 -7.31 14.86 -15.06
C ASN A 172 -6.21 15.70 -15.73
N LEU A 173 -6.54 16.42 -16.81
CA LEU A 173 -5.61 17.34 -17.49
C LEU A 173 -5.25 18.57 -16.64
N HIS A 174 -6.18 19.10 -15.85
CA HIS A 174 -5.91 20.21 -14.93
C HIS A 174 -4.93 19.78 -13.81
N TYR A 175 -5.02 18.55 -13.32
CA TYR A 175 -4.09 18.03 -12.31
C TYR A 175 -2.65 17.87 -12.83
N ILE A 176 -2.47 17.47 -14.09
CA ILE A 176 -1.13 17.40 -14.71
C ILE A 176 -0.49 18.80 -14.75
N GLN A 177 -1.26 19.83 -15.11
CA GLN A 177 -0.78 21.22 -15.15
C GLN A 177 -0.51 21.79 -13.75
N LEU A 178 -1.30 21.40 -12.74
CA LEU A 178 -1.08 21.79 -11.34
C LEU A 178 0.21 21.15 -10.78
N ILE A 179 0.52 19.90 -11.16
CA ILE A 179 1.77 19.21 -10.79
C ILE A 179 2.99 19.96 -11.33
N ASP A 180 2.95 20.40 -12.60
CA ASP A 180 4.04 21.17 -13.20
C ASP A 180 4.21 22.54 -12.49
N THR A 181 3.10 23.21 -12.17
CA THR A 181 3.12 24.52 -11.52
C THR A 181 3.61 24.46 -10.07
N LEU A 182 3.26 23.41 -9.31
CA LEU A 182 3.70 23.22 -7.92
C LEU A 182 5.16 22.77 -7.84
N ALA A 183 5.66 22.05 -8.84
CA ALA A 183 7.05 21.57 -8.85
C ALA A 183 8.07 22.65 -9.26
N GLU A 184 7.62 23.72 -9.95
CA GLU A 184 8.45 24.88 -10.30
C GLU A 184 8.56 25.94 -9.17
N GLN A 185 7.69 25.89 -8.15
CA GLN A 185 7.68 26.89 -7.08
C GLN A 185 8.53 26.50 -5.87
N ARG A 186 9.84 26.76 -5.95
CA ARG A 186 10.73 26.90 -4.77
C ARG A 186 10.71 28.35 -4.23
N HIS A 187 9.58 28.95 -3.86
CA HIS A 187 9.52 30.25 -3.15
C HIS A 187 8.18 30.44 -2.41
N PRO A 188 8.13 31.25 -1.32
CA PRO A 188 7.24 31.03 -0.18
C PRO A 188 5.77 31.28 -0.53
N GLN A 189 4.95 30.24 -0.41
CA GLN A 189 3.49 30.38 -0.47
C GLN A 189 2.98 31.06 0.81
N GLN A 190 2.16 32.08 0.60
CA GLN A 190 1.49 32.99 1.54
C GLN A 190 1.73 32.74 3.04
N GLN A 191 2.52 33.63 3.65
CA GLN A 191 2.42 33.91 5.08
C GLN A 191 1.01 34.41 5.38
N VAL A 192 0.15 33.52 5.88
CA VAL A 192 -0.91 33.98 6.78
C VAL A 192 -0.19 34.52 8.00
N THR A 193 -0.19 35.83 8.18
CA THR A 193 0.24 36.45 9.44
C THR A 193 -0.64 35.89 10.56
N ARG A 194 -0.11 34.89 11.27
CA ARG A 194 -0.72 34.21 12.42
C ARG A 194 -0.70 35.15 13.62
N GLY A 195 -1.55 36.17 13.58
CA GLY A 195 -1.73 37.16 14.64
C GLY A 195 -3.18 37.42 15.01
N ASP A 196 -4.16 37.09 14.15
CA ASP A 196 -5.56 37.49 14.33
C ASP A 196 -6.49 36.36 14.81
N ALA A 197 -5.95 35.25 15.31
CA ALA A 197 -6.74 34.14 15.90
C ALA A 197 -7.27 34.47 17.32
N GLN A 198 -7.50 35.74 17.63
CA GLN A 198 -8.13 36.18 18.87
C GLN A 198 -9.49 36.83 18.57
N LYS A 199 -10.42 36.05 17.98
CA LYS A 199 -11.89 36.21 18.15
C LYS A 199 -12.77 35.17 17.43
N THR A 200 -12.22 34.08 16.90
CA THR A 200 -12.93 33.10 16.07
C THR A 200 -13.29 31.83 16.85
N GLU A 201 -14.36 31.16 16.44
CA GLU A 201 -14.83 29.87 16.98
C GLU A 201 -13.68 28.88 17.20
N LYS A 202 -13.75 28.11 18.30
CA LYS A 202 -12.72 27.13 18.70
C LYS A 202 -12.71 25.95 17.71
N ARG A 203 -11.76 25.97 16.76
CA ARG A 203 -11.53 24.92 15.76
C ARG A 203 -10.68 23.79 16.34
N ASP A 204 -10.98 22.56 15.97
CA ASP A 204 -10.15 21.39 16.27
C ASP A 204 -8.88 21.48 15.42
N ALA A 205 -7.70 21.22 15.99
CA ALA A 205 -6.42 21.35 15.30
C ALA A 205 -5.64 20.03 15.32
N ILE A 206 -5.45 19.41 14.16
CA ILE A 206 -4.80 18.11 13.99
C ILE A 206 -3.55 18.28 13.14
N ALA A 207 -2.38 17.94 13.66
CA ALA A 207 -1.13 17.93 12.89
C ALA A 207 -0.74 16.52 12.43
N ILE A 208 -0.24 16.42 11.19
CA ILE A 208 0.40 15.22 10.64
C ILE A 208 1.82 15.63 10.22
N ILE A 209 2.82 15.11 10.94
CA ILE A 209 4.24 15.35 10.65
C ILE A 209 4.78 14.18 9.83
N GLY A 210 5.18 14.48 8.61
CA GLY A 210 5.56 13.52 7.59
C GLY A 210 4.38 13.24 6.65
N SER A 211 4.51 13.66 5.40
CA SER A 211 3.50 13.56 4.34
C SER A 211 3.80 12.47 3.31
N GLY A 212 4.65 11.49 3.67
CA GLY A 212 4.80 10.26 2.90
C GLY A 212 3.54 9.39 2.96
N PRO A 213 3.56 8.17 2.38
CA PRO A 213 2.37 7.34 2.25
C PRO A 213 1.60 7.06 3.54
N ARG A 214 2.30 6.95 4.68
CA ARG A 214 1.67 6.74 6.01
C ARG A 214 0.97 7.98 6.55
N GLY A 215 1.53 9.17 6.34
CA GLY A 215 0.86 10.42 6.70
C GLY A 215 -0.33 10.69 5.79
N MET A 216 -0.15 10.44 4.48
CA MET A 216 -1.21 10.55 3.49
C MET A 216 -2.39 9.61 3.77
N SER A 217 -2.15 8.38 4.24
CA SER A 217 -3.25 7.50 4.61
C SER A 217 -4.02 7.99 5.84
N VAL A 218 -3.36 8.60 6.82
CA VAL A 218 -4.05 9.25 7.95
C VAL A 218 -4.88 10.44 7.48
N LEU A 219 -4.33 11.29 6.60
CA LEU A 219 -5.07 12.40 6.01
C LEU A 219 -6.30 11.92 5.22
N GLU A 220 -6.14 10.90 4.37
CA GLU A 220 -7.23 10.33 3.58
C GLU A 220 -8.34 9.76 4.48
N ARG A 221 -7.97 9.08 5.57
CA ARG A 221 -8.92 8.55 6.54
C ARG A 221 -9.62 9.63 7.37
N LEU A 222 -8.89 10.69 7.77
CA LEU A 222 -9.49 11.86 8.44
C LEU A 222 -10.52 12.54 7.52
N ALA A 223 -10.14 12.81 6.27
CA ALA A 223 -11.03 13.44 5.30
C ALA A 223 -12.29 12.60 5.05
N ALA A 224 -12.14 11.30 4.85
CA ALA A 224 -13.28 10.40 4.67
C ALA A 224 -14.23 10.39 5.89
N ARG A 225 -13.69 10.40 7.11
CA ARG A 225 -14.50 10.46 8.34
C ARG A 225 -15.20 11.79 8.53
N LEU A 226 -14.55 12.90 8.19
CA LEU A 226 -15.11 14.25 8.30
C LEU A 226 -16.20 14.53 7.26
N ILE A 227 -16.11 13.94 6.07
CA ILE A 227 -17.17 14.01 5.05
C ILE A 227 -18.47 13.40 5.57
N ASP A 228 -18.37 12.29 6.30
CA ASP A 228 -19.52 11.58 6.88
C ASP A 228 -19.83 12.05 8.32
N ASP A 229 -19.18 13.13 8.81
CA ASP A 229 -19.35 13.60 10.19
C ASP A 229 -20.62 14.42 10.35
N GLU A 230 -21.56 13.91 11.15
CA GLU A 230 -22.82 14.60 11.47
C GLU A 230 -22.61 15.83 12.37
N GLU A 231 -21.57 15.86 13.21
CA GLU A 231 -21.32 16.97 14.14
C GLU A 231 -20.79 18.22 13.41
N GLN A 232 -20.13 18.04 12.25
CA GLN A 232 -19.57 19.10 11.40
C GLN A 232 -18.77 20.17 12.15
N LEU A 233 -18.00 19.75 13.15
CA LEU A 233 -17.22 20.66 13.98
C LEU A 233 -16.10 21.33 13.15
N PRO A 234 -15.91 22.65 13.27
CA PRO A 234 -14.82 23.35 12.62
C PRO A 234 -13.46 22.68 12.90
N THR A 235 -12.75 22.24 11.86
CA THR A 235 -11.50 21.46 11.97
C THR A 235 -10.42 22.02 11.06
N ASP A 236 -9.19 22.12 11.57
CA ASP A 236 -7.97 22.46 10.84
C ASP A 236 -7.04 21.25 10.86
N ILE A 237 -6.68 20.75 9.68
CA ILE A 237 -5.69 19.70 9.48
C ILE A 237 -4.42 20.35 8.97
N PHE A 238 -3.29 20.13 9.64
CA PHE A 238 -1.98 20.61 9.24
C PHE A 238 -1.15 19.44 8.70
N LEU A 239 -0.91 19.41 7.39
CA LEU A 239 -0.05 18.43 6.74
C LEU A 239 1.35 19.03 6.58
N ILE A 240 2.33 18.45 7.28
CA ILE A 240 3.65 19.06 7.49
C ILE A 240 4.74 18.14 6.97
N ASP A 241 5.67 18.68 6.17
CA ASP A 241 6.85 17.96 5.68
C ASP A 241 8.00 18.95 5.44
N ASP A 242 9.24 18.51 5.62
CA ASP A 242 10.44 19.31 5.29
C ASP A 242 10.95 19.06 3.86
N ALA A 243 10.29 18.16 3.13
CA ALA A 243 10.42 17.94 1.69
C ALA A 243 9.13 18.35 0.96
N LEU A 244 8.79 17.70 -0.15
CA LEU A 244 7.55 17.98 -0.87
C LEU A 244 6.33 17.45 -0.09
N VAL A 245 5.46 18.36 0.34
CA VAL A 245 4.22 18.03 1.05
C VAL A 245 3.29 17.22 0.14
N GLY A 246 2.92 16.02 0.58
CA GLY A 246 2.06 15.07 -0.13
C GLY A 246 2.78 13.81 -0.61
N THR A 247 4.12 13.86 -0.73
CA THR A 247 4.93 12.71 -1.14
C THR A 247 6.05 12.38 -0.16
N GLY A 248 6.43 13.37 0.67
CA GLY A 248 7.66 13.36 1.43
C GLY A 248 8.90 13.22 0.54
N ARG A 249 10.02 12.88 1.18
CA ARG A 249 11.35 12.80 0.55
C ARG A 249 11.51 11.70 -0.50
N VAL A 250 10.95 10.50 -0.24
CA VAL A 250 11.24 9.27 -1.02
C VAL A 250 10.46 9.20 -2.33
N TRP A 251 9.23 9.73 -2.34
CA TRP A 251 8.29 9.56 -3.45
C TRP A 251 8.18 10.81 -4.31
N HIS A 252 9.28 11.57 -4.45
CA HIS A 252 9.29 12.81 -5.21
C HIS A 252 8.85 12.56 -6.67
N PRO A 253 7.92 13.37 -7.23
CA PRO A 253 7.34 13.14 -8.56
C PRO A 253 8.32 13.43 -9.72
N GLN A 254 9.42 14.13 -9.44
CA GLN A 254 10.48 14.45 -10.42
C GLN A 254 11.75 13.60 -10.25
N GLN A 255 11.71 12.53 -9.44
CA GLN A 255 12.86 11.62 -9.35
C GLN A 255 13.08 10.89 -10.69
N SER A 256 14.28 10.34 -10.88
CA SER A 256 14.65 9.57 -12.08
C SER A 256 13.60 8.52 -12.42
N GLU A 257 13.13 8.49 -13.68
CA GLU A 257 12.21 7.46 -14.17
C GLU A 257 12.87 6.07 -14.18
N ASN A 258 14.20 6.03 -14.03
CA ASN A 258 14.97 4.80 -13.85
C ASN A 258 14.75 4.16 -12.48
N TYR A 259 14.12 4.83 -11.51
CA TYR A 259 13.74 4.20 -10.24
C TYR A 259 12.35 3.61 -10.39
N ILE A 260 12.25 2.28 -10.39
CA ILE A 260 10.97 1.59 -10.60
C ILE A 260 10.38 1.09 -9.29
N MET A 261 9.06 0.94 -9.28
CA MET A 261 8.32 0.29 -8.21
C MET A 261 8.71 -1.18 -8.12
N ASN A 262 8.76 -1.70 -6.91
CA ASN A 262 8.98 -3.14 -6.69
C ASN A 262 7.67 -3.91 -6.55
N THR A 263 6.54 -3.23 -6.35
CA THR A 263 5.20 -3.84 -6.31
C THR A 263 4.47 -3.50 -7.61
N VAL A 264 3.73 -4.47 -8.16
CA VAL A 264 2.96 -4.24 -9.38
C VAL A 264 1.85 -3.23 -9.15
N ALA A 265 1.62 -2.33 -10.11
CA ALA A 265 0.65 -1.25 -10.02
C ALA A 265 -0.78 -1.71 -9.63
N PRO A 266 -1.29 -2.88 -10.11
CA PRO A 266 -2.61 -3.36 -9.72
C PRO A 266 -2.73 -3.70 -8.23
N GLU A 267 -1.62 -3.96 -7.53
CA GLU A 267 -1.63 -4.26 -6.08
C GLU A 267 -1.51 -3.00 -5.21
N ILE A 268 -1.50 -1.79 -5.80
CA ILE A 268 -1.23 -0.52 -5.11
C ILE A 268 -2.48 0.37 -5.10
N SER A 269 -2.85 0.86 -3.93
CA SER A 269 -3.80 1.97 -3.76
C SER A 269 -3.39 2.86 -2.59
N ALA A 270 -3.65 4.16 -2.73
CA ALA A 270 -3.59 5.16 -1.65
C ALA A 270 -4.98 5.56 -1.14
N PHE A 271 -6.06 5.19 -1.84
CA PHE A 271 -7.44 5.34 -1.36
C PHE A 271 -7.84 4.14 -0.50
N SER A 272 -8.71 4.39 0.48
CA SER A 272 -9.16 3.32 1.38
C SER A 272 -10.26 2.44 0.78
N GLY A 273 -11.09 2.91 -0.14
CA GLY A 273 -12.18 2.09 -0.71
C GLY A 273 -11.99 1.73 -2.19
N PRO A 274 -12.67 0.66 -2.64
CA PRO A 274 -12.63 0.23 -4.03
C PRO A 274 -13.28 1.28 -4.93
N TRP A 275 -12.82 1.33 -6.18
CA TRP A 275 -13.33 2.26 -7.18
C TRP A 275 -13.83 1.51 -8.40
N SER A 276 -15.05 1.85 -8.83
CA SER A 276 -15.79 1.18 -9.91
C SER A 276 -16.15 2.13 -11.06
N ALA A 277 -15.35 3.20 -11.24
CA ALA A 277 -15.60 4.38 -12.08
C ALA A 277 -16.51 5.44 -11.41
N GLY A 278 -16.22 6.72 -11.69
CA GLY A 278 -16.85 7.90 -11.05
C GLY A 278 -15.85 8.84 -10.37
N PRO A 279 -16.28 10.03 -9.89
CA PRO A 279 -15.36 10.99 -9.29
C PRO A 279 -14.67 10.39 -8.05
N ALA A 280 -13.34 10.42 -8.03
CA ALA A 280 -12.58 10.02 -6.87
C ALA A 280 -12.89 10.96 -5.68
N ARG A 281 -12.91 10.39 -4.48
CA ARG A 281 -13.06 11.11 -3.21
C ARG A 281 -12.32 10.34 -2.10
N PRO A 282 -12.04 10.97 -0.95
CA PRO A 282 -11.60 10.23 0.23
C PRO A 282 -12.55 9.05 0.52
N GLY A 283 -11.97 7.88 0.75
CA GLY A 283 -12.70 6.64 0.93
C GLY A 283 -13.07 5.89 -0.34
N CYS A 284 -12.85 6.43 -1.54
CA CYS A 284 -13.20 5.79 -2.82
C CYS A 284 -12.47 6.43 -4.00
N GLY A 285 -11.44 5.78 -4.54
CA GLY A 285 -10.69 6.33 -5.68
C GLY A 285 -9.85 5.29 -6.42
N PRO A 286 -9.39 5.61 -7.65
CA PRO A 286 -8.74 4.64 -8.52
C PRO A 286 -7.50 4.06 -7.86
N SER A 287 -7.25 2.76 -8.08
CA SER A 287 -5.96 2.14 -7.81
C SER A 287 -4.86 2.80 -8.65
N PHE A 288 -3.60 2.54 -8.31
CA PHE A 288 -2.48 3.11 -9.06
C PHE A 288 -2.48 2.65 -10.53
N ALA A 289 -2.81 1.38 -10.80
CA ALA A 289 -2.95 0.90 -12.18
C ALA A 289 -4.12 1.57 -12.92
N GLN A 290 -5.27 1.74 -12.27
CA GLN A 290 -6.41 2.44 -12.87
C GLN A 290 -6.07 3.91 -13.16
N TRP A 291 -5.39 4.58 -12.24
CA TRP A 291 -4.96 5.96 -12.43
C TRP A 291 -3.92 6.10 -13.55
N LEU A 292 -2.95 5.18 -13.66
CA LEU A 292 -2.01 5.14 -14.78
C LEU A 292 -2.75 5.00 -16.11
N GLU A 293 -3.67 4.05 -16.22
CA GLU A 293 -4.48 3.87 -17.44
C GLU A 293 -5.24 5.14 -17.83
N LEU A 294 -5.86 5.82 -16.86
CA LEU A 294 -6.60 7.06 -17.10
C LEU A 294 -5.72 8.25 -17.54
N THR A 295 -4.44 8.26 -17.16
CA THR A 295 -3.54 9.41 -17.37
C THR A 295 -2.55 9.20 -18.51
N THR A 296 -2.13 7.96 -18.77
CA THR A 296 -1.18 7.62 -19.84
C THR A 296 -1.85 6.93 -21.02
N GLY A 297 -3.05 6.37 -20.86
CA GLY A 297 -3.73 5.59 -21.89
C GLY A 297 -3.10 4.23 -22.18
N ASP A 298 -2.07 3.83 -21.42
CA ASP A 298 -1.43 2.53 -21.51
C ASP A 298 -0.67 2.22 -20.21
N PHE A 299 -1.29 1.45 -19.30
CA PHE A 299 -0.59 0.94 -18.12
C PHE A 299 0.42 -0.16 -18.47
N ASN A 300 0.22 -0.88 -19.58
CA ASN A 300 1.06 -2.02 -19.98
C ASN A 300 2.45 -1.57 -20.44
N ALA A 301 2.62 -0.29 -20.78
CA ALA A 301 3.90 0.33 -21.07
C ALA A 301 4.99 0.08 -19.99
N TYR A 302 4.58 -0.27 -18.76
CA TYR A 302 5.49 -0.51 -17.64
C TYR A 302 5.62 -1.99 -17.23
N ASP A 303 5.04 -2.93 -17.98
CA ASP A 303 4.98 -4.36 -17.61
C ASP A 303 4.47 -4.57 -16.16
N GLY A 304 3.55 -3.69 -15.73
CA GLY A 304 3.01 -3.64 -14.37
C GLY A 304 3.89 -2.96 -13.30
N TYR A 305 5.16 -2.62 -13.57
CA TYR A 305 6.08 -2.00 -12.59
C TYR A 305 6.45 -0.56 -13.00
N ALA A 306 5.54 0.38 -12.73
CA ALA A 306 5.73 1.78 -13.09
C ALA A 306 6.91 2.46 -12.35
N PRO A 307 7.46 3.56 -12.88
CA PRO A 307 8.43 4.40 -12.18
C PRO A 307 7.90 4.92 -10.82
N ARG A 308 8.78 5.06 -9.83
CA ARG A 308 8.45 5.66 -8.53
C ARG A 308 7.99 7.10 -8.65
N ALA A 309 8.51 7.83 -9.65
CA ALA A 309 8.06 9.17 -10.01
C ALA A 309 6.54 9.20 -10.31
N LYS A 310 6.02 8.20 -11.03
CA LYS A 310 4.59 8.07 -11.32
C LYS A 310 3.77 7.78 -10.06
N TYR A 311 4.30 7.01 -9.12
CA TYR A 311 3.65 6.84 -7.82
C TYR A 311 3.62 8.14 -7.01
N GLY A 312 4.68 8.95 -7.07
CA GLY A 312 4.68 10.30 -6.52
C GLY A 312 3.59 11.19 -7.11
N GLN A 313 3.42 11.17 -8.43
CA GLN A 313 2.33 11.88 -9.12
C GLN A 313 0.95 11.37 -8.68
N TYR A 314 0.79 10.05 -8.49
CA TYR A 314 -0.44 9.46 -7.95
C TYR A 314 -0.74 9.92 -6.52
N LEU A 315 0.27 10.05 -5.65
CA LEU A 315 0.08 10.60 -4.29
C LEU A 315 -0.35 12.07 -4.32
N MET A 316 0.20 12.87 -5.23
CA MET A 316 -0.25 14.26 -5.44
C MET A 316 -1.68 14.33 -5.94
N TYR A 317 -2.08 13.41 -6.83
CA TYR A 317 -3.48 13.26 -7.25
C TYR A 317 -4.40 12.92 -6.07
N VAL A 318 -3.98 12.03 -5.17
CA VAL A 318 -4.75 11.69 -3.95
C VAL A 318 -4.88 12.90 -3.04
N LEU A 319 -3.81 13.68 -2.84
CA LEU A 319 -3.85 14.91 -2.05
C LEU A 319 -4.83 15.92 -2.64
N ALA A 320 -4.77 16.18 -3.94
CA ALA A 320 -5.71 17.07 -4.61
C ALA A 320 -7.15 16.56 -4.49
N THR A 321 -7.37 15.24 -4.64
CA THR A 321 -8.68 14.62 -4.44
C THR A 321 -9.21 14.83 -3.02
N VAL A 322 -8.34 14.76 -2.01
CA VAL A 322 -8.72 15.08 -0.62
C VAL A 322 -9.14 16.53 -0.53
N GLU A 323 -8.30 17.47 -0.99
CA GLU A 323 -8.55 18.92 -0.94
C GLU A 323 -9.88 19.32 -1.57
N ASP A 324 -10.16 18.79 -2.76
CA ASP A 324 -11.37 19.13 -3.53
C ASP A 324 -12.67 18.59 -2.90
N ASN A 325 -12.57 17.64 -1.97
CA ASN A 325 -13.73 16.98 -1.36
C ASN A 325 -13.91 17.32 0.14
N LEU A 326 -13.04 18.13 0.73
CA LEU A 326 -13.18 18.51 2.14
C LEU A 326 -14.46 19.35 2.36
N PRO A 327 -15.25 19.07 3.42
CA PRO A 327 -16.40 19.88 3.77
C PRO A 327 -15.99 21.32 4.13
N PRO A 328 -16.88 22.33 3.98
CA PRO A 328 -16.56 23.73 4.27
C PRO A 328 -16.10 24.03 5.72
N HIS A 329 -16.46 23.16 6.67
CA HIS A 329 -16.03 23.29 8.07
C HIS A 329 -14.60 22.79 8.31
N VAL A 330 -14.01 22.06 7.35
CA VAL A 330 -12.65 21.52 7.40
C VAL A 330 -11.72 22.35 6.55
N ASN A 331 -10.56 22.71 7.10
CA ASN A 331 -9.50 23.41 6.39
C ASN A 331 -8.24 22.54 6.38
N LEU A 332 -7.60 22.38 5.22
CA LEU A 332 -6.31 21.72 5.09
C LEU A 332 -5.21 22.76 4.88
N VAL A 333 -4.24 22.78 5.78
CA VAL A 333 -3.09 23.68 5.74
C VAL A 333 -1.83 22.85 5.46
N LYS A 334 -1.24 23.05 4.29
CA LYS A 334 0.04 22.46 3.90
C LYS A 334 1.20 23.32 4.42
N ILE A 335 2.15 22.74 5.14
CA ILE A 335 3.32 23.45 5.68
C ILE A 335 4.59 22.74 5.20
N ASN A 336 5.41 23.48 4.44
CA ASN A 336 6.76 23.06 4.05
C ASN A 336 7.77 23.64 5.05
N ASP A 337 7.98 22.95 6.16
CA ASP A 337 8.98 23.32 7.18
C ASP A 337 9.30 22.12 8.07
N GLU A 338 10.49 22.12 8.66
CA GLU A 338 10.98 21.11 9.59
C GLU A 338 10.46 21.41 10.99
N VAL A 339 9.65 20.51 11.55
CA VAL A 339 9.32 20.53 12.97
C VAL A 339 10.53 20.03 13.75
N ILE A 340 10.99 20.82 14.72
CA ILE A 340 12.21 20.54 15.49
C ILE A 340 11.93 20.19 16.95
N ASP A 341 10.74 20.52 17.46
CA ASP A 341 10.31 20.17 18.81
C ASP A 341 8.77 20.07 18.87
N LEU A 342 8.27 19.34 19.86
CA LEU A 342 6.86 19.21 20.19
C LEU A 342 6.74 19.28 21.73
N ILE A 343 6.04 20.30 22.20
CA ILE A 343 5.92 20.64 23.61
C ILE A 343 4.47 20.40 24.04
N GLU A 344 4.28 19.68 25.13
CA GLU A 344 2.96 19.48 25.73
C GLU A 344 2.84 20.28 27.03
N GLU A 345 1.86 21.20 27.08
CA GLU A 345 1.55 22.02 28.25
C GLU A 345 0.03 22.09 28.43
N ASN A 346 -0.48 21.74 29.62
CA ASN A 346 -1.92 21.75 29.92
C ASN A 346 -2.77 21.03 28.86
N GLU A 347 -2.33 19.83 28.45
CA GLU A 347 -2.98 19.01 27.41
C GLU A 347 -3.10 19.70 26.05
N ARG A 348 -2.27 20.73 25.80
CA ARG A 348 -2.14 21.40 24.50
C ARG A 348 -0.77 21.11 23.93
N LEU A 349 -0.73 20.75 22.67
CA LEU A 349 0.50 20.50 21.94
C LEU A 349 0.93 21.78 21.23
N THR A 350 2.22 22.08 21.27
CA THR A 350 2.85 23.18 20.53
C THR A 350 3.99 22.63 19.69
N LEU A 351 3.86 22.71 18.38
CA LEU A 351 4.91 22.43 17.43
C LEU A 351 5.84 23.62 17.34
N VAL A 352 7.15 23.36 17.36
CA VAL A 352 8.19 24.36 17.12
C VAL A 352 8.85 24.05 15.79
N PHE A 353 8.88 25.02 14.90
CA PHE A 353 9.45 24.89 13.56
C PHE A 353 10.88 25.42 13.52
N LYS A 354 11.66 24.97 12.53
CA LYS A 354 13.02 25.44 12.29
C LYS A 354 13.07 26.93 11.96
N ALA A 355 12.06 27.46 11.27
CA ALA A 355 11.89 28.89 11.04
C ALA A 355 11.60 29.71 12.32
N GLN A 356 11.52 29.05 13.48
CA GLN A 356 11.20 29.61 14.80
C GLN A 356 9.73 30.04 14.98
N ASP A 357 8.86 29.67 14.03
CA ASP A 357 7.42 29.73 14.21
C ASP A 357 6.94 28.66 15.20
N ILE A 358 5.79 28.91 15.82
CA ILE A 358 5.08 27.93 16.65
C ILE A 358 3.66 27.70 16.13
N LEU A 359 3.15 26.48 16.32
CA LEU A 359 1.78 26.12 16.00
C LEU A 359 1.19 25.30 17.14
N ALA A 360 0.10 25.77 17.71
CA ALA A 360 -0.61 25.02 18.73
C ALA A 360 -1.69 24.12 18.12
N VAL A 361 -1.71 22.85 18.52
CA VAL A 361 -2.63 21.82 18.03
C VAL A 361 -3.24 21.01 19.18
N ASP A 362 -4.36 20.35 18.91
CA ASP A 362 -5.02 19.44 19.84
C ASP A 362 -4.41 18.04 19.76
N THR A 363 -4.09 17.57 18.56
CA THR A 363 -3.46 16.26 18.34
C THR A 363 -2.34 16.31 17.31
N CYS A 364 -1.39 15.37 17.42
CA CYS A 364 -0.24 15.27 16.53
C CYS A 364 0.04 13.82 16.13
N VAL A 365 0.21 13.57 14.83
CA VAL A 365 0.61 12.28 14.28
C VAL A 365 2.05 12.36 13.79
N LEU A 366 2.93 11.55 14.38
CA LEU A 366 4.32 11.37 13.96
C LEU A 366 4.39 10.25 12.93
N ALA A 367 4.30 10.62 11.65
CA ALA A 367 4.45 9.74 10.49
C ALA A 367 5.76 9.98 9.74
N THR A 368 6.80 10.41 10.46
CA THR A 368 8.12 10.73 9.91
C THR A 368 8.73 9.53 9.18
N GLY A 369 9.36 9.76 8.04
CA GLY A 369 9.96 8.72 7.20
C GLY A 369 11.25 8.12 7.75
N TYR A 370 12.21 7.83 6.86
CA TYR A 370 13.51 7.30 7.26
C TYR A 370 14.26 8.25 8.22
N GLN A 371 14.81 7.68 9.28
CA GLN A 371 15.59 8.40 10.29
C GLN A 371 16.95 8.84 9.74
N ARG A 372 17.47 9.96 10.27
CA ARG A 372 18.80 10.49 9.92
C ARG A 372 19.81 9.93 10.89
N LEU A 373 20.33 8.75 10.63
CA LEU A 373 21.15 8.02 11.59
C LEU A 373 22.61 8.46 11.62
N SER A 374 23.26 8.19 12.75
CA SER A 374 24.72 8.15 12.79
C SER A 374 25.24 6.99 11.94
N LEU A 375 26.42 7.17 11.34
CA LEU A 375 27.10 6.10 10.63
C LEU A 375 27.35 4.92 11.55
N LYS A 376 27.25 3.71 11.00
CA LYS A 376 27.55 2.49 11.75
C LYS A 376 29.05 2.40 12.02
N ALA A 377 29.42 1.72 13.10
CA ALA A 377 30.83 1.45 13.41
C ALA A 377 31.58 0.77 12.24
N SER A 378 30.89 -0.03 11.43
CA SER A 378 31.44 -0.66 10.23
C SER A 378 31.75 0.31 9.08
N GLU A 379 31.12 1.49 9.07
CA GLU A 379 31.30 2.54 8.05
C GLU A 379 32.38 3.55 8.47
N GLN A 380 32.71 3.62 9.76
CA GLN A 380 33.69 4.55 10.32
C GLN A 380 35.07 4.47 9.61
N PRO A 381 35.62 3.30 9.29
CA PRO A 381 36.91 3.23 8.59
C PRO A 381 36.87 3.89 7.21
N LEU A 382 35.76 3.75 6.46
CA LEU A 382 35.62 4.37 5.13
C LEU A 382 35.47 5.89 5.23
N LEU A 383 34.83 6.38 6.28
CA LEU A 383 34.77 7.82 6.53
C LEU A 383 36.16 8.40 6.87
N GLU A 384 36.92 7.71 7.73
CA GLU A 384 38.29 8.12 8.04
C GLU A 384 39.20 8.07 6.81
N ALA A 385 39.04 7.05 5.95
CA ALA A 385 39.73 6.96 4.68
C ALA A 385 39.37 8.16 3.77
N ASN A 386 38.10 8.56 3.73
CA ASN A 386 37.64 9.73 2.97
C ASN A 386 38.29 11.04 3.43
N GLU A 387 38.67 11.15 4.69
CA GLU A 387 39.40 12.32 5.22
C GLU A 387 40.92 12.23 4.99
N LYS A 388 41.50 11.03 5.07
CA LYS A 388 42.96 10.82 5.13
C LYS A 388 43.59 10.45 3.78
N ILE A 389 42.84 9.83 2.86
CA ILE A 389 43.36 9.36 1.58
C ILE A 389 42.99 10.37 0.47
N PRO A 390 43.99 11.02 -0.16
CA PRO A 390 43.74 11.94 -1.27
C PRO A 390 43.00 11.23 -2.42
N ASN A 391 42.03 11.91 -3.03
CA ASN A 391 41.24 11.41 -4.17
C ASN A 391 40.36 10.18 -3.90
N PHE A 392 40.22 9.73 -2.66
CA PHE A 392 39.20 8.76 -2.27
C PHE A 392 37.93 9.50 -1.82
N THR A 393 36.75 8.95 -2.14
CA THR A 393 35.51 9.47 -1.56
C THR A 393 34.52 8.39 -1.20
N PHE A 394 33.95 8.52 0.00
CA PHE A 394 32.89 7.67 0.50
C PHE A 394 31.55 8.43 0.51
N HIS A 395 30.54 7.84 -0.10
CA HIS A 395 29.15 8.29 -0.09
C HIS A 395 28.34 7.36 0.83
N PRO A 396 27.96 7.83 2.04
CA PRO A 396 27.14 7.05 2.96
C PRO A 396 25.78 6.66 2.42
N GLY A 397 25.16 5.68 3.07
CA GLY A 397 23.87 5.13 2.66
C GLY A 397 22.73 6.10 2.88
N ASP A 398 21.97 6.34 1.80
CA ASP A 398 20.76 7.16 1.77
C ASP A 398 19.81 6.67 0.65
N SER A 399 18.77 7.44 0.32
CA SER A 399 17.98 7.25 -0.90
C SER A 399 18.86 7.46 -2.13
N ALA A 400 18.81 6.56 -3.11
CA ALA A 400 19.58 6.69 -4.35
C ALA A 400 19.32 8.02 -5.08
N ALA A 401 18.09 8.55 -4.96
CA ALA A 401 17.68 9.83 -5.54
C ALA A 401 18.39 11.06 -4.91
N GLU A 402 18.94 10.93 -3.71
CA GLU A 402 19.60 12.03 -2.99
C GLU A 402 21.12 11.85 -2.89
N MET A 403 21.62 10.66 -3.23
CA MET A 403 23.04 10.42 -3.30
C MET A 403 23.68 11.28 -4.39
N PRO A 404 24.89 11.84 -4.18
CA PRO A 404 25.60 12.64 -5.18
C PRO A 404 26.22 11.78 -6.29
N LEU A 405 25.45 10.87 -6.90
CA LEU A 405 25.93 9.92 -7.91
C LEU A 405 26.48 10.60 -9.18
N HIS A 406 26.08 11.85 -9.42
CA HIS A 406 26.60 12.67 -10.51
C HIS A 406 28.07 13.08 -10.32
N SER A 407 28.62 13.04 -9.10
CA SER A 407 30.02 13.40 -8.86
C SER A 407 31.02 12.31 -9.31
N ILE A 408 30.55 11.07 -9.49
CA ILE A 408 31.37 9.94 -9.92
C ILE A 408 31.73 10.08 -11.40
N GLN A 409 33.02 10.04 -11.74
CA GLN A 409 33.48 10.33 -13.10
C GLN A 409 33.36 9.12 -14.05
N PRO A 410 33.27 9.34 -15.37
CA PRO A 410 33.37 8.27 -16.36
C PRO A 410 34.65 7.43 -16.18
N GLY A 411 34.53 6.10 -16.29
CA GLY A 411 35.64 5.15 -16.16
C GLY A 411 36.21 4.98 -14.74
N GLU A 412 35.75 5.76 -13.75
CA GLU A 412 36.24 5.70 -12.37
C GLU A 412 35.85 4.37 -11.70
N ALA A 413 36.81 3.74 -11.00
CA ALA A 413 36.55 2.52 -10.25
C ALA A 413 35.73 2.82 -8.99
N THR A 414 34.47 2.37 -9.01
CA THR A 414 33.46 2.69 -7.99
C THR A 414 33.01 1.43 -7.27
N GLY A 415 33.36 1.33 -6.00
CA GLY A 415 32.87 0.30 -5.09
C GLY A 415 31.41 0.55 -4.69
N VAL A 416 30.57 -0.49 -4.65
CA VAL A 416 29.19 -0.38 -4.14
C VAL A 416 28.94 -1.42 -3.04
N ILE A 417 28.52 -0.94 -1.86
CA ILE A 417 28.18 -1.78 -0.71
C ILE A 417 26.71 -2.20 -0.79
N GLY A 418 26.48 -3.51 -0.76
CA GLY A 418 25.15 -4.10 -0.78
C GLY A 418 24.65 -4.36 -2.20
N LEU A 419 23.91 -5.46 -2.36
CA LEU A 419 23.32 -5.90 -3.62
C LEU A 419 21.79 -6.02 -3.49
N GLY A 420 21.19 -5.12 -2.69
CA GLY A 420 19.74 -5.04 -2.46
C GLY A 420 18.99 -4.24 -3.53
N LEU A 421 17.77 -3.80 -3.23
CA LEU A 421 16.95 -3.02 -4.17
C LEU A 421 17.63 -1.71 -4.59
N SER A 422 18.19 -0.94 -3.64
CA SER A 422 18.83 0.33 -3.96
C SER A 422 20.11 0.19 -4.79
N PHE A 423 20.74 -0.99 -4.83
CA PHE A 423 21.86 -1.24 -5.74
C PHE A 423 21.43 -1.11 -7.21
N PHE A 424 20.24 -1.61 -7.56
CA PHE A 424 19.71 -1.46 -8.91
C PHE A 424 19.41 0.00 -9.26
N ASP A 425 18.97 0.80 -8.29
CA ASP A 425 18.75 2.23 -8.49
C ASP A 425 20.08 2.97 -8.73
N VAL A 426 21.11 2.69 -7.90
CA VAL A 426 22.46 3.25 -8.08
C VAL A 426 23.05 2.84 -9.43
N ALA A 427 22.97 1.55 -9.78
CA ALA A 427 23.49 1.05 -11.05
C ALA A 427 22.74 1.67 -12.24
N ALA A 428 21.41 1.79 -12.18
CA ALA A 428 20.61 2.40 -13.24
C ALA A 428 20.94 3.89 -13.41
N GLU A 429 21.13 4.64 -12.33
CA GLU A 429 21.49 6.06 -12.42
C GLU A 429 22.90 6.28 -12.98
N LEU A 430 23.85 5.42 -12.61
CA LEU A 430 25.22 5.45 -13.13
C LEU A 430 25.35 4.94 -14.57
N THR A 431 24.27 4.44 -15.18
CA THR A 431 24.26 3.85 -16.53
C THR A 431 23.21 4.49 -17.43
N LEU A 432 21.93 4.17 -17.22
CA LEU A 432 20.79 4.74 -17.93
C LEU A 432 20.68 6.25 -17.73
N GLY A 433 20.89 6.74 -16.50
CA GLY A 433 20.93 8.17 -16.19
C GLY A 433 22.04 8.93 -16.93
N ARG A 434 23.02 8.21 -17.49
CA ARG A 434 24.13 8.77 -18.29
C ARG A 434 23.97 8.58 -19.80
N GLY A 435 22.83 8.05 -20.24
CA GLY A 435 22.46 7.89 -21.64
C GLY A 435 22.77 6.51 -22.23
N GLY A 436 23.22 5.56 -21.43
CA GLY A 436 23.33 4.17 -21.87
C GLY A 436 21.96 3.52 -22.06
N LYS A 437 21.90 2.45 -22.85
CA LYS A 437 20.63 1.88 -23.32
C LYS A 437 20.65 0.37 -23.32
N PHE A 438 19.51 -0.23 -23.01
CA PHE A 438 19.31 -1.66 -23.25
C PHE A 438 18.67 -1.88 -24.62
N VAL A 439 19.17 -2.88 -25.35
CA VAL A 439 18.63 -3.32 -26.63
C VAL A 439 18.31 -4.80 -26.53
N GLU A 440 17.04 -5.13 -26.75
CA GLU A 440 16.56 -6.50 -26.79
C GLU A 440 16.53 -6.98 -28.24
N SER A 441 17.20 -8.11 -28.51
CA SER A 441 17.14 -8.76 -29.82
C SER A 441 15.86 -9.59 -29.98
N THR A 442 15.58 -10.02 -31.21
CA THR A 442 14.36 -10.79 -31.56
C THR A 442 14.21 -12.12 -30.82
N ASN A 443 15.30 -12.68 -30.29
CA ASN A 443 15.31 -13.89 -29.47
C ASN A 443 15.16 -13.62 -27.96
N GLY A 444 14.91 -12.37 -27.54
CA GLY A 444 14.80 -11.98 -26.14
C GLY A 444 16.13 -11.85 -25.38
N THR A 445 17.29 -11.85 -26.07
CA THR A 445 18.55 -11.52 -25.41
C THR A 445 18.63 -10.01 -25.15
N LEU A 446 18.85 -9.61 -23.90
CA LEU A 446 19.03 -8.21 -23.52
C LEU A 446 20.53 -7.87 -23.54
N THR A 447 20.91 -6.83 -24.28
CA THR A 447 22.28 -6.33 -24.37
C THR A 447 22.34 -4.87 -23.90
N TYR A 448 23.46 -4.47 -23.32
CA TYR A 448 23.68 -3.09 -22.88
C TYR A 448 24.62 -2.36 -23.84
N GLN A 449 24.21 -1.18 -24.31
CA GLN A 449 25.00 -0.26 -25.10
C GLN A 449 25.46 0.90 -24.20
N ALA A 450 26.76 0.92 -23.92
CA ALA A 450 27.37 1.97 -23.11
C ALA A 450 27.39 3.31 -23.85
N SER A 451 27.19 4.38 -23.10
CA SER A 451 27.33 5.77 -23.54
C SER A 451 28.78 6.27 -23.52
N GLY A 452 29.67 5.56 -22.81
CA GLY A 452 31.04 5.98 -22.54
C GLY A 452 31.18 6.92 -21.32
N LYS A 453 30.07 7.19 -20.62
CA LYS A 453 30.02 8.04 -19.42
C LYS A 453 29.89 7.24 -18.12
N GLU A 454 29.75 5.93 -18.23
CA GLU A 454 29.62 5.00 -17.10
C GLU A 454 30.92 4.91 -16.29
N PRO A 455 30.84 4.78 -14.95
CA PRO A 455 31.98 4.30 -14.16
C PRO A 455 32.16 2.79 -14.32
N LYS A 456 33.28 2.26 -13.82
CA LYS A 456 33.41 0.82 -13.59
C LYS A 456 32.86 0.50 -12.21
N ILE A 457 31.76 -0.26 -12.14
CA ILE A 457 31.08 -0.59 -10.88
C ILE A 457 31.59 -1.93 -10.36
N ILE A 458 32.12 -1.95 -9.13
CA ILE A 458 32.51 -3.18 -8.43
C ILE A 458 31.66 -3.28 -7.17
N ALA A 459 30.64 -4.13 -7.21
CA ALA A 459 29.64 -4.23 -6.15
C ALA A 459 29.80 -5.50 -5.33
N GLY A 460 29.38 -5.48 -4.07
CA GLY A 460 29.49 -6.68 -3.24
C GLY A 460 28.63 -6.66 -1.99
N SER A 461 28.38 -7.85 -1.45
CA SER A 461 27.59 -8.08 -0.24
C SER A 461 28.20 -9.25 0.55
N ARG A 462 27.63 -9.55 1.72
CA ARG A 462 28.03 -10.74 2.49
C ARG A 462 27.68 -12.03 1.76
N SER A 463 26.49 -12.12 1.17
CA SER A 463 26.07 -13.34 0.44
C SER A 463 26.80 -13.50 -0.89
N GLY A 464 27.30 -12.43 -1.50
CA GLY A 464 27.80 -12.42 -2.88
C GLY A 464 26.70 -12.57 -3.94
N MET A 465 25.44 -12.73 -3.52
CA MET A 465 24.28 -12.89 -4.39
C MET A 465 23.46 -11.60 -4.42
N PRO A 466 23.14 -11.04 -5.62
CA PRO A 466 22.16 -9.99 -5.77
C PRO A 466 20.76 -10.42 -5.32
N ILE A 467 19.96 -9.48 -4.81
CA ILE A 467 18.58 -9.75 -4.42
C ILE A 467 17.80 -10.45 -5.54
N LEU A 468 17.06 -11.51 -5.21
CA LEU A 468 16.44 -12.39 -6.19
C LEU A 468 15.26 -11.72 -6.90
N PRO A 469 15.06 -11.93 -8.21
CA PRO A 469 13.88 -11.40 -8.88
C PRO A 469 12.61 -12.08 -8.36
N ARG A 470 11.52 -11.31 -8.29
CA ARG A 470 10.18 -11.86 -8.04
C ARG A 470 9.72 -12.68 -9.24
N GLY A 471 8.89 -13.69 -8.96
CA GLY A 471 8.09 -14.32 -10.00
C GLY A 471 7.16 -13.29 -10.63
N ARG A 472 7.01 -13.34 -11.96
CA ARG A 472 5.95 -12.63 -12.68
C ARG A 472 4.62 -12.86 -11.97
N ASN A 473 3.93 -11.77 -11.63
CA ASN A 473 2.67 -11.88 -10.92
C ASN A 473 1.60 -12.39 -11.88
N GLN A 474 1.07 -13.58 -11.60
CA GLN A 474 -0.04 -14.21 -12.34
C GLN A 474 -1.32 -14.26 -11.50
N LYS A 475 -1.23 -13.88 -10.23
CA LYS A 475 -2.36 -13.82 -9.31
C LYS A 475 -3.14 -12.52 -9.54
N PRO A 476 -4.48 -12.55 -9.50
CA PRO A 476 -5.27 -11.33 -9.58
C PRO A 476 -5.01 -10.41 -8.39
N PHE A 477 -5.31 -9.12 -8.53
CA PHE A 477 -4.98 -8.10 -7.51
C PHE A 477 -5.68 -8.31 -6.17
N ASP A 478 -6.83 -8.99 -6.18
CA ASP A 478 -7.65 -9.33 -5.03
C ASP A 478 -7.33 -10.72 -4.46
N TYR A 479 -6.34 -11.43 -5.02
CA TYR A 479 -5.96 -12.76 -4.54
C TYR A 479 -5.61 -12.76 -3.04
N GLU A 480 -6.14 -13.76 -2.34
CA GLU A 480 -5.85 -14.02 -0.94
C GLU A 480 -5.31 -15.43 -0.74
N TYR A 481 -4.17 -15.50 -0.05
CA TYR A 481 -3.59 -16.76 0.36
C TYR A 481 -4.07 -17.10 1.77
N HIS A 482 -4.59 -18.31 1.95
CA HIS A 482 -4.99 -18.84 3.25
C HIS A 482 -4.00 -19.93 3.68
N PRO A 483 -3.15 -19.66 4.68
CA PRO A 483 -2.19 -20.66 5.17
C PRO A 483 -2.90 -21.91 5.70
N ALA A 484 -2.32 -23.09 5.47
CA ALA A 484 -2.87 -24.36 5.96
C ALA A 484 -2.19 -24.84 7.26
N ILE A 485 -0.90 -24.53 7.43
CA ILE A 485 -0.04 -24.97 8.52
C ILE A 485 0.32 -23.77 9.41
N PHE A 486 0.80 -22.67 8.81
CA PHE A 486 1.21 -21.46 9.52
C PHE A 486 0.06 -20.46 9.61
N THR A 487 -0.97 -20.81 10.38
CA THR A 487 -2.23 -20.07 10.48
C THR A 487 -2.21 -19.00 11.59
N GLN A 488 -3.13 -18.03 11.52
CA GLN A 488 -3.29 -17.02 12.57
C GLN A 488 -3.62 -17.62 13.94
N SER A 489 -4.50 -18.63 13.98
CA SER A 489 -4.84 -19.31 15.25
C SER A 489 -3.62 -19.96 15.87
N ARG A 490 -2.84 -20.70 15.07
CA ARG A 490 -1.64 -21.39 15.57
C ARG A 490 -0.57 -20.40 16.04
N ALA A 491 -0.40 -19.28 15.34
CA ALA A 491 0.48 -18.20 15.76
C ALA A 491 0.04 -17.57 17.10
N ALA A 492 -1.26 -17.36 17.30
CA ALA A 492 -1.80 -16.88 18.57
C ALA A 492 -1.58 -17.89 19.71
N ASP A 493 -1.80 -19.18 19.45
CA ASP A 493 -1.59 -20.26 20.43
C ASP A 493 -0.11 -20.41 20.79
N LEU A 494 0.80 -20.22 19.84
CA LEU A 494 2.24 -20.13 20.10
C LEU A 494 2.54 -18.95 21.02
N ARG A 495 2.07 -17.75 20.65
CA ARG A 495 2.31 -16.53 21.42
C ARG A 495 1.78 -16.61 22.85
N ALA A 496 0.64 -17.27 23.06
CA ALA A 496 0.06 -17.45 24.37
C ALA A 496 0.93 -18.26 25.35
N ARG A 497 1.86 -19.10 24.85
CA ARG A 497 2.78 -19.88 25.69
C ARG A 497 3.86 -19.02 26.35
N GLY A 498 4.23 -17.88 25.74
CA GLY A 498 5.35 -17.04 26.16
C GLY A 498 6.72 -17.67 25.90
N GLY A 499 7.79 -16.88 26.01
CA GLY A 499 9.18 -17.37 25.87
C GLY A 499 9.50 -18.00 24.51
N LEU A 500 8.95 -17.42 23.43
CA LEU A 500 9.09 -17.95 22.09
C LEU A 500 10.50 -17.72 21.52
N HIS A 501 11.06 -18.76 20.93
CA HIS A 501 12.26 -18.70 20.10
C HIS A 501 11.86 -18.89 18.64
N PHE A 502 12.17 -17.91 17.80
CA PHE A 502 11.79 -17.86 16.40
C PHE A 502 12.27 -19.10 15.61
N ASP A 503 13.55 -19.46 15.71
CA ASP A 503 14.12 -20.57 14.95
C ASP A 503 13.57 -21.93 15.40
N ARG A 504 13.24 -22.07 16.69
CA ARG A 504 12.72 -23.32 17.27
C ARG A 504 11.22 -23.47 17.05
N ASP A 505 10.45 -22.42 17.31
CA ASP A 505 9.00 -22.50 17.46
C ASP A 505 8.23 -21.99 16.23
N CYS A 506 8.83 -21.12 15.43
CA CYS A 506 8.15 -20.39 14.34
C CYS A 506 8.64 -20.82 12.96
N LEU A 507 9.97 -20.81 12.75
CA LEU A 507 10.61 -21.09 11.47
C LEU A 507 10.17 -22.44 10.87
N PRO A 508 10.11 -23.57 11.62
CA PRO A 508 9.75 -24.87 11.05
C PRO A 508 8.35 -24.88 10.43
N LEU A 509 7.41 -24.08 10.97
CA LEU A 509 6.04 -23.98 10.47
C LEU A 509 5.96 -23.12 9.21
N ILE A 510 6.78 -22.07 9.16
CA ILE A 510 6.91 -21.23 7.96
C ILE A 510 7.48 -22.10 6.84
N GLU A 511 8.61 -22.77 7.05
CA GLU A 511 9.23 -23.64 6.05
C GLU A 511 8.33 -24.81 5.61
N ALA A 512 7.52 -25.36 6.53
CA ALA A 512 6.51 -26.35 6.21
C ALA A 512 5.42 -25.79 5.26
N GLU A 513 4.94 -24.57 5.51
CA GLU A 513 3.98 -23.89 4.63
C GLU A 513 4.57 -23.63 3.23
N LEU A 514 5.84 -23.23 3.15
CA LEU A 514 6.52 -23.06 1.86
C LEU A 514 6.69 -24.40 1.14
N THR A 515 7.08 -25.45 1.86
CA THR A 515 7.25 -26.81 1.34
C THR A 515 5.93 -27.36 0.80
N LEU A 516 4.82 -27.08 1.47
CA LEU A 516 3.47 -27.43 1.00
C LEU A 516 3.17 -26.79 -0.35
N VAL A 517 3.32 -25.46 -0.46
CA VAL A 517 3.04 -24.75 -1.72
C VAL A 517 3.97 -25.22 -2.83
N HIS A 518 5.24 -25.48 -2.51
CA HIS A 518 6.20 -26.04 -3.47
C HIS A 518 5.72 -27.40 -4.01
N ALA A 519 5.35 -28.32 -3.12
CA ALA A 519 4.87 -29.65 -3.48
C ALA A 519 3.57 -29.59 -4.31
N GLU A 520 2.62 -28.75 -3.90
CA GLU A 520 1.36 -28.54 -4.61
C GLU A 520 1.57 -28.07 -6.04
N VAL A 521 2.42 -27.06 -6.26
CA VAL A 521 2.69 -26.55 -7.61
C VAL A 521 3.37 -27.61 -8.47
N ARG A 522 4.22 -28.47 -7.89
CA ARG A 522 4.81 -29.61 -8.63
C ARG A 522 3.77 -30.65 -9.03
N LEU A 523 2.84 -30.99 -8.15
CA LEU A 523 1.73 -31.90 -8.45
C LEU A 523 0.83 -31.33 -9.57
N ARG A 524 0.45 -30.05 -9.47
CA ARG A 524 -0.34 -29.36 -10.52
C ARG A 524 0.41 -29.30 -11.85
N ASN A 525 1.72 -29.03 -11.84
CA ASN A 525 2.54 -29.05 -13.05
C ASN A 525 2.67 -30.45 -13.69
N SER A 526 2.46 -31.53 -12.92
CA SER A 526 2.35 -32.89 -13.46
C SER A 526 0.93 -33.27 -13.95
N GLY A 527 -0.03 -32.35 -13.85
CA GLY A 527 -1.42 -32.55 -14.24
C GLY A 527 -2.31 -33.18 -13.17
N ASP A 528 -1.85 -33.21 -11.91
CA ASP A 528 -2.58 -33.84 -10.80
C ASP A 528 -3.08 -32.80 -9.78
N ASP A 529 -4.07 -32.01 -10.20
CA ASP A 529 -4.71 -31.00 -9.35
C ASP A 529 -5.41 -31.63 -8.14
N ILE A 530 -5.96 -32.84 -8.29
CA ILE A 530 -6.65 -33.58 -7.23
C ILE A 530 -5.66 -33.96 -6.12
N ALA A 531 -4.48 -34.48 -6.47
CA ALA A 531 -3.44 -34.78 -5.48
C ALA A 531 -2.97 -33.53 -4.74
N ALA A 532 -2.81 -32.39 -5.44
CA ALA A 532 -2.43 -31.13 -4.82
C ALA A 532 -3.47 -30.65 -3.79
N ASP A 533 -4.76 -30.69 -4.15
CA ASP A 533 -5.84 -30.28 -3.24
C ASP A 533 -6.03 -31.27 -2.08
N THR A 534 -5.84 -32.57 -2.33
CA THR A 534 -5.89 -33.60 -1.29
C THR A 534 -4.73 -33.45 -0.31
N LEU A 535 -3.52 -33.16 -0.78
CA LEU A 535 -2.37 -32.85 0.06
C LEU A 535 -2.68 -31.65 0.98
N ARG A 536 -3.21 -30.55 0.43
CA ARG A 536 -3.60 -29.36 1.21
C ARG A 536 -4.62 -29.67 2.31
N ASN A 537 -5.56 -30.57 2.03
CA ASN A 537 -6.57 -30.94 3.02
C ASN A 537 -5.98 -31.89 4.07
N HIS A 538 -5.10 -32.81 3.67
CA HIS A 538 -4.45 -33.76 4.57
C HIS A 538 -3.57 -33.04 5.61
N VAL A 539 -2.78 -32.03 5.21
CA VAL A 539 -1.96 -31.26 6.17
C VAL A 539 -2.76 -30.49 7.22
N LYS A 540 -4.05 -30.22 6.98
CA LYS A 540 -4.93 -29.54 7.96
C LYS A 540 -5.43 -30.48 9.05
N THR A 541 -5.50 -31.77 8.77
CA THR A 541 -5.97 -32.79 9.72
C THR A 541 -4.83 -33.46 10.48
N GLU A 542 -3.61 -33.38 9.93
CA GLU A 542 -2.40 -33.94 10.53
C GLU A 542 -1.65 -32.93 11.40
N ARG A 543 -0.85 -33.47 12.32
CA ARG A 543 0.03 -32.65 13.17
C ARG A 543 1.34 -32.35 12.45
N ILE A 544 1.35 -31.29 11.64
CA ILE A 544 2.55 -30.82 10.94
C ILE A 544 3.40 -29.94 11.86
N GLU A 545 4.64 -30.32 12.16
CA GLU A 545 5.58 -29.54 12.97
C GLU A 545 6.77 -29.02 12.14
N CYS A 546 7.06 -29.62 10.98
CA CYS A 546 8.18 -29.19 10.12
C CYS A 546 7.99 -29.57 8.64
N SER A 547 8.92 -29.14 7.79
CA SER A 547 8.94 -29.44 6.35
C SER A 547 9.03 -30.94 6.04
N ALA A 548 9.65 -31.75 6.91
CA ALA A 548 9.78 -33.19 6.70
C ALA A 548 8.43 -33.90 6.73
N ASP A 549 7.52 -33.49 7.61
CA ASP A 549 6.16 -34.03 7.71
C ASP A 549 5.38 -33.79 6.41
N VAL A 550 5.51 -32.58 5.86
CA VAL A 550 4.88 -32.22 4.57
C VAL A 550 5.47 -33.01 3.42
N ALA A 551 6.80 -33.18 3.39
CA ALA A 551 7.47 -33.99 2.38
C ALA A 551 7.01 -35.46 2.44
N GLU A 552 6.88 -36.05 3.63
CA GLU A 552 6.34 -37.40 3.79
C GLU A 552 4.92 -37.52 3.24
N LEU A 553 4.03 -36.60 3.61
CA LEU A 553 2.67 -36.57 3.08
C LEU A 553 2.64 -36.40 1.56
N ALA A 554 3.47 -35.52 1.00
CA ALA A 554 3.55 -35.32 -0.44
C ALA A 554 3.95 -36.61 -1.20
N ARG A 555 4.81 -37.46 -0.60
CA ARG A 555 5.13 -38.79 -1.18
C ARG A 555 3.93 -39.71 -1.22
N THR A 556 3.10 -39.71 -0.17
CA THR A 556 1.88 -40.53 -0.14
C THR A 556 0.86 -40.09 -1.19
N HIS A 557 0.91 -38.82 -1.61
CA HIS A 557 0.11 -38.23 -2.69
C HIS A 557 0.81 -38.26 -4.07
N GLY A 558 1.84 -39.10 -4.25
CA GLY A 558 2.43 -39.37 -5.56
C GLY A 558 3.63 -38.51 -5.96
N LEU A 559 4.07 -37.56 -5.13
CA LEU A 559 5.28 -36.77 -5.41
C LEU A 559 6.53 -37.59 -5.02
N ARG A 560 7.23 -38.15 -6.01
CA ARG A 560 8.37 -39.07 -5.79
C ARG A 560 9.53 -38.47 -4.98
N ASP A 561 9.86 -37.21 -5.26
CA ASP A 561 11.03 -36.54 -4.68
C ASP A 561 10.65 -35.12 -4.24
N PRO A 562 9.93 -34.96 -3.12
CA PRO A 562 9.55 -33.65 -2.59
C PRO A 562 10.79 -32.90 -2.08
N GLU A 563 10.92 -31.65 -2.51
CA GLU A 563 12.00 -30.77 -2.05
C GLU A 563 11.59 -30.10 -0.74
N ILE A 564 12.52 -30.09 0.22
CA ILE A 564 12.36 -29.39 1.50
C ILE A 564 12.91 -27.97 1.34
N ILE A 565 12.09 -26.98 1.69
CA ILE A 565 12.51 -25.58 1.66
C ILE A 565 13.29 -25.25 2.94
N ASP A 566 14.55 -24.83 2.77
CA ASP A 566 15.42 -24.29 3.82
C ASP A 566 15.74 -22.81 3.50
N LEU A 567 15.20 -21.90 4.31
CA LEU A 567 15.36 -20.46 4.08
C LEU A 567 16.79 -19.99 4.31
N LYS A 568 17.54 -20.61 5.22
CA LYS A 568 18.94 -20.23 5.50
C LYS A 568 19.82 -20.60 4.31
N GLN A 569 19.62 -21.78 3.74
CA GLN A 569 20.35 -22.23 2.55
C GLN A 569 20.01 -21.36 1.33
N LEU A 570 18.72 -21.11 1.08
CA LEU A 570 18.28 -20.29 -0.04
C LEU A 570 18.81 -18.85 0.04
N ALA A 571 18.89 -18.28 1.25
CA ALA A 571 19.40 -16.92 1.44
C ALA A 571 20.92 -16.81 1.32
N ASN A 572 21.67 -17.91 1.44
CA ASN A 572 23.13 -17.90 1.45
C ASN A 572 23.73 -18.99 0.52
N PRO A 573 23.52 -18.85 -0.81
CA PRO A 573 23.85 -19.91 -1.77
C PRO A 573 25.36 -20.16 -1.96
N PHE A 574 26.22 -19.24 -1.50
CA PHE A 574 27.68 -19.33 -1.63
C PHE A 574 28.40 -19.62 -0.31
N THR A 575 27.67 -19.90 0.77
CA THR A 575 28.29 -20.26 2.06
C THR A 575 29.20 -21.47 1.91
N GLY A 576 30.47 -21.32 2.30
CA GLY A 576 31.46 -22.40 2.22
C GLY A 576 32.06 -22.64 0.83
N CYS A 577 31.65 -21.89 -0.19
CA CYS A 577 32.25 -21.96 -1.52
C CYS A 577 33.59 -21.19 -1.56
N THR A 578 34.53 -21.70 -2.37
CA THR A 578 35.77 -20.98 -2.72
C THR A 578 35.97 -21.04 -4.22
N PHE A 579 36.60 -20.03 -4.80
CA PHE A 579 36.83 -19.90 -6.23
C PHE A 579 38.30 -19.57 -6.50
N ALA A 580 38.87 -20.17 -7.54
CA ALA A 580 40.25 -19.95 -7.95
C ALA A 580 40.45 -18.56 -8.57
N SER A 581 39.40 -17.98 -9.15
CA SER A 581 39.45 -16.66 -9.79
C SER A 581 38.11 -15.93 -9.77
N ARG A 582 38.13 -14.62 -10.04
CA ARG A 582 36.92 -13.81 -10.22
C ARG A 582 36.11 -14.21 -11.45
N ASP A 583 36.78 -14.69 -12.50
CA ASP A 583 36.11 -15.15 -13.73
C ASP A 583 35.31 -16.43 -13.49
N GLU A 584 35.85 -17.34 -12.67
CA GLU A 584 35.15 -18.55 -12.24
C GLU A 584 33.90 -18.19 -11.43
N PHE A 585 34.03 -17.34 -10.40
CA PHE A 585 32.89 -16.87 -9.62
C PHE A 585 31.85 -16.17 -10.51
N THR A 586 32.29 -15.28 -11.40
CA THR A 586 31.41 -14.55 -12.31
C THR A 586 30.63 -15.50 -13.22
N THR A 587 31.26 -16.58 -13.70
CA THR A 587 30.61 -17.61 -14.52
C THR A 587 29.53 -18.33 -13.72
N VAL A 588 29.84 -18.77 -12.51
CA VAL A 588 28.88 -19.46 -11.63
C VAL A 588 27.72 -18.53 -11.26
N LEU A 589 28.00 -17.27 -10.93
CA LEU A 589 26.98 -16.27 -10.60
C LEU A 589 26.06 -16.00 -11.78
N LYS A 590 26.60 -15.81 -13.00
CA LYS A 590 25.79 -15.59 -14.21
C LYS A 590 24.83 -16.76 -14.46
N GLN A 591 25.32 -18.00 -14.39
CA GLN A 591 24.48 -19.19 -14.54
C GLN A 591 23.34 -19.23 -13.50
N ARG A 592 23.63 -18.87 -12.25
CA ARG A 592 22.60 -18.82 -11.21
C ARG A 592 21.58 -17.71 -11.49
N LEU A 593 22.01 -16.52 -11.86
CA LEU A 593 21.12 -15.40 -12.19
C LEU A 593 20.23 -15.72 -13.41
N GLU A 594 20.75 -16.45 -14.40
CA GLU A 594 19.98 -16.94 -15.54
C GLU A 594 18.91 -17.94 -15.11
N ALA A 595 19.24 -18.90 -14.25
CA ALA A 595 18.28 -19.84 -13.67
C ALA A 595 17.19 -19.12 -12.85
N GLU A 596 17.56 -18.12 -12.05
CA GLU A 596 16.61 -17.29 -11.31
C GLU A 596 15.68 -16.48 -12.23
N CYS A 597 16.19 -15.99 -13.36
CA CYS A 597 15.36 -15.33 -14.38
C CYS A 597 14.37 -16.31 -15.00
N ALA A 598 14.79 -17.54 -15.33
CA ALA A 598 13.91 -18.56 -15.89
C ALA A 598 12.76 -18.90 -14.94
N GLU A 599 13.06 -19.12 -13.65
CA GLU A 599 12.03 -19.36 -12.63
C GLU A 599 11.13 -18.13 -12.42
N ALA A 600 11.70 -16.92 -12.42
CA ALA A 600 10.92 -15.70 -12.31
C ALA A 600 9.93 -15.52 -13.48
N LEU A 601 10.33 -15.84 -14.72
CA LEU A 601 9.48 -15.75 -15.90
C LEU A 601 8.32 -16.76 -15.89
N ARG A 602 8.52 -17.96 -15.32
CA ARG A 602 7.44 -18.93 -15.07
C ARG A 602 6.37 -18.37 -14.11
N GLY A 603 6.74 -17.44 -13.23
CA GLY A 603 5.81 -16.69 -12.40
C GLY A 603 5.34 -17.40 -11.13
N ASN A 604 4.52 -16.71 -10.34
CA ASN A 604 4.12 -17.14 -8.99
C ASN A 604 2.97 -18.16 -8.93
N LEU A 605 2.59 -18.76 -10.06
CA LEU A 605 1.69 -19.93 -10.12
C LEU A 605 2.38 -21.18 -10.67
N GLN A 606 3.28 -21.04 -11.64
CA GLN A 606 3.87 -22.19 -12.34
C GLN A 606 5.29 -22.53 -11.88
N SER A 607 6.05 -21.57 -11.33
CA SER A 607 7.32 -21.86 -10.68
C SER A 607 7.06 -22.33 -9.24
N PRO A 608 7.42 -23.58 -8.89
CA PRO A 608 7.27 -24.07 -7.52
C PRO A 608 7.97 -23.17 -6.49
N ILE A 609 9.20 -22.75 -6.79
CA ILE A 609 9.99 -21.94 -5.87
C ILE A 609 9.46 -20.51 -5.76
N LYS A 610 9.07 -19.84 -6.87
CA LYS A 610 8.54 -18.47 -6.80
C LYS A 610 7.15 -18.44 -6.16
N ALA A 611 6.32 -19.47 -6.35
CA ALA A 611 5.05 -19.62 -5.66
C ALA A 611 5.25 -19.80 -4.14
N ALA A 612 6.19 -20.66 -3.73
CA ALA A 612 6.54 -20.86 -2.32
C ALA A 612 7.09 -19.58 -1.67
N LEU A 613 8.04 -18.89 -2.30
CA LEU A 613 8.61 -17.65 -1.75
C LEU A 613 7.60 -16.49 -1.66
N ASP A 614 6.58 -16.44 -2.53
CA ASP A 614 5.49 -15.45 -2.42
C ASP A 614 4.64 -15.67 -1.15
N VAL A 615 4.63 -16.87 -0.56
CA VAL A 615 3.99 -17.14 0.74
C VAL A 615 4.57 -16.25 1.85
N LEU A 616 5.88 -15.99 1.86
CA LEU A 616 6.53 -15.13 2.87
C LEU A 616 5.92 -13.72 2.92
N ARG A 617 5.47 -13.21 1.77
CA ARG A 617 4.76 -11.93 1.67
C ARG A 617 3.33 -12.05 2.20
N ASN A 618 2.66 -13.14 1.86
CA ASN A 618 1.27 -13.37 2.21
C ASN A 618 1.07 -13.70 3.70
N THR A 619 2.06 -14.29 4.36
CA THR A 619 2.02 -14.66 5.79
C THR A 619 2.56 -13.58 6.72
N ARG A 620 2.88 -12.39 6.22
CA ARG A 620 3.42 -11.30 7.07
C ARG A 620 2.54 -10.96 8.25
N SER A 621 1.22 -10.95 8.06
CA SER A 621 0.26 -10.72 9.15
C SER A 621 0.29 -11.82 10.20
N VAL A 622 0.60 -13.07 9.84
CA VAL A 622 0.76 -14.19 10.78
C VAL A 622 2.06 -14.06 11.57
N VAL A 623 3.16 -13.70 10.91
CA VAL A 623 4.43 -13.45 11.60
C VAL A 623 4.29 -12.29 12.60
N ARG A 624 3.61 -11.19 12.23
CA ARG A 624 3.34 -10.06 13.14
C ARG A 624 2.60 -10.50 14.41
N THR A 625 1.67 -11.45 14.31
CA THR A 625 1.01 -12.03 15.47
C THR A 625 2.02 -12.59 16.47
N LEU A 626 3.16 -13.14 16.02
CA LEU A 626 4.20 -13.68 16.89
C LEU A 626 5.17 -12.61 17.40
N VAL A 627 5.62 -11.70 16.54
CA VAL A 627 6.81 -10.87 16.84
C VAL A 627 6.49 -9.47 17.37
N ASP A 628 5.36 -8.87 16.99
CA ASP A 628 5.04 -7.48 17.35
C ASP A 628 4.92 -7.34 18.88
N PHE A 629 5.37 -6.22 19.44
CA PHE A 629 5.29 -5.91 20.88
C PHE A 629 5.99 -6.97 21.77
N GLY A 630 7.21 -7.39 21.41
CA GLY A 630 8.04 -8.26 22.24
C GLY A 630 7.47 -9.66 22.44
N GLY A 631 6.88 -10.24 21.39
CA GLY A 631 6.33 -11.60 21.49
C GLY A 631 7.37 -12.72 21.46
N LEU A 632 8.63 -12.40 21.14
CA LEU A 632 9.77 -13.31 21.18
C LEU A 632 10.65 -13.07 22.41
N ASP A 633 11.40 -14.08 22.80
CA ASP A 633 12.54 -13.94 23.70
C ASP A 633 13.50 -12.83 23.20
N PRO A 634 14.06 -11.97 24.07
CA PRO A 634 14.93 -10.86 23.65
C PRO A 634 16.13 -11.30 22.81
N HIS A 635 16.77 -12.42 23.15
CA HIS A 635 17.88 -12.96 22.38
C HIS A 635 17.42 -13.39 21.00
N SER A 636 16.35 -14.18 20.94
CA SER A 636 15.75 -14.67 19.69
C SER A 636 15.30 -13.52 18.79
N HIS A 637 14.67 -12.49 19.34
CA HIS A 637 14.26 -11.31 18.57
C HIS A 637 15.47 -10.65 17.90
N LYS A 638 16.57 -10.49 18.65
CA LYS A 638 17.80 -9.87 18.15
C LYS A 638 18.54 -10.72 17.12
N THR A 639 18.79 -11.99 17.42
CA THR A 639 19.73 -12.84 16.66
C THR A 639 19.03 -13.68 15.60
N GLU A 640 17.89 -14.27 15.92
CA GLU A 640 17.14 -15.15 15.02
C GLU A 640 16.26 -14.32 14.09
N PHE A 641 15.38 -13.47 14.65
CA PHE A 641 14.41 -12.73 13.85
C PHE A 641 15.02 -11.55 13.08
N LEU A 642 15.52 -10.52 13.78
CA LEU A 642 16.10 -9.34 13.13
C LEU A 642 17.50 -9.63 12.55
N GLY A 643 18.24 -10.55 13.17
CA GLY A 643 19.62 -10.86 12.80
C GLY A 643 19.76 -11.57 11.46
N TRP A 644 18.91 -12.57 11.18
CA TRP A 644 18.99 -13.33 9.93
C TRP A 644 17.65 -13.49 9.19
N PHE A 645 16.55 -13.78 9.87
CA PHE A 645 15.28 -14.12 9.18
C PHE A 645 14.69 -12.92 8.42
N ALA A 646 14.57 -11.74 9.05
CA ALA A 646 14.02 -10.56 8.41
C ALA A 646 14.86 -10.12 7.19
N PRO A 647 16.21 -10.07 7.25
CA PRO A 647 17.04 -9.88 6.06
C PRO A 647 16.87 -10.96 4.99
N ALA A 648 16.79 -12.24 5.37
CA ALA A 648 16.64 -13.36 4.44
C ALA A 648 15.31 -13.31 3.69
N THR A 649 14.19 -13.05 4.39
CA THR A 649 12.88 -12.92 3.74
C THR A 649 12.79 -11.72 2.82
N ASN A 650 13.43 -10.60 3.17
CA ASN A 650 13.57 -9.46 2.26
C ASN A 650 14.37 -9.84 1.00
N PHE A 651 15.47 -10.57 1.16
CA PHE A 651 16.28 -11.05 0.05
C PHE A 651 15.54 -12.03 -0.88
N LEU A 652 14.76 -12.95 -0.31
CA LEU A 652 14.09 -14.01 -1.06
C LEU A 652 12.75 -13.59 -1.69
N ALA A 653 11.99 -12.69 -1.04
CA ALA A 653 10.60 -12.41 -1.43
C ALA A 653 10.31 -10.94 -1.77
N ALA A 654 11.18 -9.99 -1.41
CA ALA A 654 10.94 -8.56 -1.64
C ALA A 654 11.69 -7.98 -2.86
N GLY A 655 12.27 -8.82 -3.71
CA GLY A 655 13.16 -8.38 -4.77
C GLY A 655 12.55 -7.59 -5.93
N PRO A 656 13.34 -7.25 -6.95
CA PRO A 656 12.90 -6.44 -8.06
C PRO A 656 12.10 -7.24 -9.11
N PRO A 657 11.47 -6.59 -10.10
CA PRO A 657 10.99 -7.28 -11.28
C PRO A 657 12.13 -7.94 -12.06
N VAL A 658 11.82 -9.03 -12.76
CA VAL A 658 12.81 -9.87 -13.48
C VAL A 658 13.68 -9.08 -14.46
N ILE A 659 13.16 -8.00 -15.03
CA ILE A 659 13.91 -7.12 -15.93
C ILE A 659 15.20 -6.58 -15.27
N ARG A 660 15.20 -6.32 -13.95
CA ARG A 660 16.41 -5.84 -13.25
C ARG A 660 17.52 -6.88 -13.22
N THR A 661 17.18 -8.14 -13.00
CA THR A 661 18.18 -9.22 -13.04
C THR A 661 18.70 -9.44 -14.46
N ARG A 662 17.84 -9.33 -15.49
CA ARG A 662 18.26 -9.35 -16.90
C ARG A 662 19.19 -8.18 -17.24
N GLN A 663 18.89 -6.99 -16.74
CA GLN A 663 19.74 -5.79 -16.88
C GLN A 663 21.11 -5.98 -16.20
N LEU A 664 21.15 -6.59 -15.01
CA LEU A 664 22.41 -6.92 -14.34
C LEU A 664 23.27 -7.88 -15.16
N LEU A 665 22.68 -8.95 -15.70
CA LEU A 665 23.39 -9.87 -16.60
C LEU A 665 23.97 -9.11 -17.81
N ALA A 666 23.19 -8.22 -18.42
CA ALA A 666 23.64 -7.40 -19.55
C ALA A 666 24.77 -6.42 -19.17
N TRP A 667 24.69 -5.76 -18.00
CA TRP A 667 25.78 -4.91 -17.48
C TRP A 667 27.05 -5.72 -17.19
N MET A 668 26.92 -6.92 -16.62
CA MET A 668 28.06 -7.82 -16.36
C MET A 668 28.68 -8.36 -17.65
N ASN A 669 27.89 -8.56 -18.71
CA ASN A 669 28.40 -8.97 -20.02
C ASN A 669 29.10 -7.81 -20.75
N ALA A 670 28.64 -6.57 -20.55
CA ALA A 670 29.28 -5.37 -21.07
C ALA A 670 30.53 -4.92 -20.28
N GLY A 671 30.85 -5.59 -19.17
CA GLY A 671 32.00 -5.23 -18.32
C GLY A 671 31.81 -3.95 -17.49
N ILE A 672 30.57 -3.46 -17.38
CA ILE A 672 30.23 -2.24 -16.62
C ILE A 672 30.09 -2.55 -15.12
N VAL A 673 29.49 -3.68 -14.80
CA VAL A 673 29.27 -4.15 -13.43
C VAL A 673 30.03 -5.44 -13.18
N GLU A 674 30.79 -5.48 -12.11
CA GLU A 674 31.48 -6.65 -11.60
C GLU A 674 31.03 -6.93 -10.16
N ILE A 675 30.82 -8.19 -9.80
CA ILE A 675 30.48 -8.59 -8.43
C ILE A 675 31.72 -9.14 -7.74
N ALA A 676 32.13 -8.51 -6.64
CA ALA A 676 33.42 -8.76 -5.98
C ALA A 676 33.57 -10.16 -5.38
N GLY A 677 32.46 -10.82 -5.05
CA GLY A 677 32.42 -12.17 -4.46
C GLY A 677 31.70 -12.24 -3.11
N PRO A 678 31.49 -13.45 -2.59
CA PRO A 678 30.95 -13.69 -1.24
C PRO A 678 31.82 -13.04 -0.16
N ASP A 679 31.23 -12.70 0.97
CA ASP A 679 31.90 -12.06 2.11
C ASP A 679 32.73 -10.83 1.73
N THR A 680 32.18 -9.97 0.86
CA THR A 680 32.86 -8.77 0.40
C THR A 680 33.37 -7.91 1.56
N ARG A 681 34.63 -7.47 1.49
CA ARG A 681 35.28 -6.58 2.46
C ARG A 681 35.91 -5.37 1.75
N PHE A 682 35.87 -4.23 2.44
CA PHE A 682 36.64 -3.05 2.06
C PHE A 682 37.89 -2.99 2.92
N VAL A 683 39.05 -2.96 2.29
CA VAL A 683 40.36 -2.93 2.93
C VAL A 683 41.00 -1.58 2.64
N ILE A 684 41.46 -0.90 3.69
CA ILE A 684 42.07 0.42 3.61
C ILE A 684 43.55 0.29 3.91
N ASP A 685 44.40 0.67 2.95
CA ASP A 685 45.84 0.77 3.11
C ASP A 685 46.23 2.24 3.17
N TYR A 686 46.41 2.77 4.38
CA TYR A 686 46.83 4.15 4.59
C TYR A 686 48.27 4.42 4.14
N SER A 687 49.11 3.39 4.04
CA SER A 687 50.51 3.55 3.61
C SER A 687 50.62 3.68 2.10
N ALA A 688 49.80 2.92 1.36
CA ALA A 688 49.67 3.02 -0.09
C ALA A 688 48.75 4.18 -0.51
N GLY A 689 47.88 4.66 0.40
CA GLY A 689 46.84 5.64 0.05
C GLY A 689 45.74 5.03 -0.81
N GLU A 690 45.38 3.77 -0.54
CA GLU A 690 44.48 2.99 -1.39
C GLU A 690 43.33 2.39 -0.57
N VAL A 691 42.15 2.32 -1.20
CA VAL A 691 41.01 1.55 -0.72
C VAL A 691 40.71 0.47 -1.74
N SER A 692 40.55 -0.77 -1.30
CA SER A 692 40.27 -1.91 -2.16
C SER A 692 39.05 -2.69 -1.70
N ILE A 693 38.35 -3.29 -2.67
CA ILE A 693 37.29 -4.28 -2.43
C ILE A 693 37.87 -5.68 -2.64
N THR A 694 37.57 -6.59 -1.73
CA THR A 694 38.12 -7.97 -1.71
C THR A 694 37.04 -8.97 -1.33
N SER A 695 37.22 -10.23 -1.70
CA SER A 695 36.44 -11.38 -1.23
C SER A 695 37.40 -12.47 -0.73
N PRO A 696 37.27 -12.95 0.54
CA PRO A 696 38.10 -14.04 1.04
C PRO A 696 37.79 -15.38 0.36
N ALA A 697 36.64 -15.51 -0.29
CA ALA A 697 36.26 -16.71 -1.03
C ALA A 697 36.96 -16.82 -2.39
N ILE A 698 37.66 -15.77 -2.85
CA ILE A 698 38.27 -15.71 -4.17
C ILE A 698 39.76 -15.37 -4.03
N SER A 699 40.61 -16.18 -4.65
CA SER A 699 42.06 -15.94 -4.66
C SER A 699 42.42 -14.66 -5.42
N ASN A 700 43.30 -13.83 -4.84
CA ASN A 700 43.79 -12.56 -5.44
C ASN A 700 42.66 -11.64 -5.95
N SER A 701 41.59 -11.50 -5.17
CA SER A 701 40.36 -10.79 -5.54
C SER A 701 40.38 -9.26 -5.36
N SER A 702 41.51 -8.69 -4.97
CA SER A 702 41.62 -7.27 -4.65
C SER A 702 41.43 -6.37 -5.87
N VAL A 703 40.57 -5.36 -5.74
CA VAL A 703 40.36 -4.31 -6.73
C VAL A 703 40.40 -2.96 -6.04
N ILE A 704 41.30 -2.07 -6.48
CA ILE A 704 41.38 -0.70 -5.97
C ILE A 704 40.19 0.11 -6.48
N VAL A 705 39.59 0.90 -5.60
CA VAL A 705 38.46 1.78 -5.88
C VAL A 705 38.74 3.20 -5.39
N ASN A 706 38.32 4.20 -6.16
CA ASN A 706 38.47 5.61 -5.83
C ASN A 706 37.20 6.18 -5.19
N ARG A 707 36.06 5.54 -5.46
CA ARG A 707 34.76 5.90 -4.89
C ARG A 707 34.15 4.69 -4.20
N VAL A 708 33.47 4.91 -3.09
CA VAL A 708 32.61 3.89 -2.48
C VAL A 708 31.23 4.49 -2.22
N VAL A 709 30.20 3.83 -2.70
CA VAL A 709 28.79 4.16 -2.43
C VAL A 709 28.19 3.07 -1.56
N ASP A 710 27.60 3.44 -0.44
CA ASP A 710 26.82 2.50 0.35
C ASP A 710 25.37 2.44 -0.16
N ALA A 711 25.03 1.39 -0.91
CA ALA A 711 23.68 1.20 -1.43
C ALA A 711 22.73 0.50 -0.42
N ARG A 712 23.10 0.41 0.86
CA ARG A 712 22.23 -0.12 1.90
C ARG A 712 21.35 1.00 2.46
N ILE A 713 20.08 0.68 2.72
CA ILE A 713 19.18 1.58 3.44
C ILE A 713 19.53 1.54 4.93
N PRO A 714 19.64 2.69 5.61
CA PRO A 714 19.88 2.74 7.05
C PRO A 714 18.83 1.97 7.85
N VAL A 715 19.28 1.23 8.87
CA VAL A 715 18.39 0.46 9.77
C VAL A 715 17.98 1.38 10.90
N ILE A 716 16.67 1.61 11.06
CA ILE A 716 16.16 2.51 12.10
C ILE A 716 16.73 2.22 13.49
N ASN A 717 16.96 3.29 14.24
CA ASN A 717 17.30 3.24 15.64
C ASN A 717 17.03 4.62 16.25
N LEU A 718 15.97 4.73 17.04
CA LEU A 718 15.58 5.95 17.74
C LEU A 718 16.73 6.54 18.57
N ASN A 719 17.59 5.71 19.15
CA ASN A 719 18.70 6.18 19.96
C ASN A 719 19.81 6.86 19.13
N GLN A 720 19.96 6.46 17.86
CA GLN A 720 20.98 6.96 16.95
C GLN A 720 20.47 8.02 15.95
N ASP A 721 19.16 8.29 15.96
CA ASP A 721 18.53 9.29 15.11
C ASP A 721 18.95 10.72 15.48
N LYS A 722 19.43 11.45 14.47
CA LYS A 722 19.94 12.82 14.59
C LYS A 722 18.90 13.88 14.25
N ALA A 723 17.71 13.49 13.77
CA ALA A 723 16.63 14.44 13.51
C ALA A 723 16.35 15.29 14.76
N LEU A 724 16.13 16.60 14.59
CA LEU A 724 15.98 17.53 15.70
C LEU A 724 14.76 17.17 16.56
N LEU A 725 13.63 16.85 15.92
CA LEU A 725 12.39 16.43 16.59
C LEU A 725 12.59 15.20 17.48
N SER A 726 13.14 14.11 16.94
CA SER A 726 13.30 12.87 17.72
C SER A 726 14.30 13.04 18.87
N ARG A 727 15.35 13.85 18.69
CA ARG A 727 16.26 14.23 19.78
C ARG A 727 15.56 15.04 20.86
N ALA A 728 14.78 16.05 20.49
CA ALA A 728 14.06 16.90 21.43
C ALA A 728 13.04 16.08 22.24
N LEU A 729 12.24 15.25 21.57
CA LEU A 729 11.24 14.41 22.23
C LEU A 729 11.85 13.35 23.15
N ARG A 730 13.01 12.79 22.80
CA ARG A 730 13.77 11.90 23.70
C ARG A 730 14.33 12.64 24.93
N ALA A 731 14.83 13.86 24.73
CA ALA A 731 15.36 14.69 25.81
C ALA A 731 14.26 15.07 26.81
N ARG A 732 13.05 15.37 26.32
CA ARG A 732 11.85 15.61 27.13
C ARG A 732 11.27 14.34 27.78
N GLY A 733 11.74 13.17 27.38
CA GLY A 733 11.22 11.89 27.87
C GLY A 733 9.88 11.48 27.26
N MET A 734 9.35 12.19 26.26
CA MET A 734 8.12 11.82 25.56
C MET A 734 8.30 10.58 24.68
N LEU A 735 9.49 10.43 24.06
CA LEU A 735 9.85 9.23 23.31
C LEU A 735 10.95 8.44 24.03
N GLN A 736 10.80 7.13 24.02
CA GLN A 736 11.85 6.18 24.39
C GLN A 736 11.82 4.97 23.47
N SER A 737 12.91 4.21 23.47
CA SER A 737 13.01 2.99 22.68
C SER A 737 12.24 1.84 23.34
N PHE A 738 11.67 0.95 22.54
CA PHE A 738 11.10 -0.31 23.00
C PHE A 738 12.22 -1.26 23.41
N VAL A 739 12.19 -1.68 24.67
CA VAL A 739 13.12 -2.68 25.22
C VAL A 739 12.33 -3.95 25.52
N SER A 740 12.70 -5.04 24.85
CA SER A 740 12.20 -6.38 25.17
C SER A 740 13.05 -6.94 26.31
N ASP A 741 12.43 -7.31 27.43
CA ASP A 741 13.12 -7.79 28.63
C ASP A 741 12.36 -8.99 29.22
N ASN A 742 13.09 -10.07 29.51
CA ASN A 742 12.55 -11.28 30.14
C ASN A 742 13.07 -11.50 31.59
N GLY A 743 13.83 -10.54 32.13
CA GLY A 743 14.49 -10.59 33.43
C GLY A 743 15.89 -11.22 33.43
N GLN A 744 16.28 -11.90 32.35
CA GLN A 744 17.61 -12.53 32.17
C GLN A 744 18.42 -11.86 31.05
N ASP A 745 17.75 -11.49 29.97
CA ASP A 745 18.32 -10.79 28.82
C ASP A 745 17.42 -9.60 28.46
N SER A 746 18.02 -8.59 27.85
CA SER A 746 17.31 -7.40 27.39
C SER A 746 17.80 -6.97 26.00
N PHE A 747 16.86 -6.52 25.18
CA PHE A 747 17.14 -6.07 23.84
C PHE A 747 16.40 -4.77 23.53
N ASP A 748 17.17 -3.68 23.40
CA ASP A 748 16.68 -2.41 22.86
C ASP A 748 16.55 -2.53 21.34
N THR A 749 15.31 -2.47 20.85
CA THR A 749 15.01 -2.69 19.43
C THR A 749 15.25 -1.44 18.56
N GLY A 750 15.40 -0.27 19.18
CA GLY A 750 15.48 1.02 18.50
C GLY A 750 14.16 1.55 17.95
N GLY A 751 13.04 0.82 18.08
CA GLY A 751 11.70 1.29 17.71
C GLY A 751 11.09 2.15 18.81
N VAL A 752 10.23 3.11 18.46
CA VAL A 752 9.53 3.93 19.46
C VAL A 752 8.59 3.05 20.29
N LEU A 753 8.71 3.11 21.62
CA LEU A 753 7.75 2.48 22.53
C LEU A 753 6.39 3.16 22.40
N VAL A 754 5.41 2.38 21.95
CA VAL A 754 4.02 2.82 21.79
C VAL A 754 3.06 1.85 22.45
N THR A 755 1.85 2.33 22.76
CA THR A 755 0.71 1.46 23.07
C THR A 755 0.39 0.55 21.88
N ARG A 756 -0.49 -0.44 22.09
CA ARG A 756 -1.24 -1.01 20.96
C ARG A 756 -2.07 0.10 20.28
N SER A 757 -2.69 -0.21 19.14
CA SER A 757 -3.56 0.73 18.41
C SER A 757 -4.38 1.59 19.38
N PRO A 758 -4.30 2.93 19.31
CA PRO A 758 -3.87 3.74 18.16
C PRO A 758 -2.39 4.21 18.19
N PHE A 759 -1.51 3.50 18.91
CA PHE A 759 -0.04 3.73 18.88
C PHE A 759 0.40 5.08 19.48
N ASN A 760 -0.14 5.42 20.65
CA ASN A 760 0.34 6.55 21.43
C ASN A 760 1.73 6.26 22.00
N PRO A 761 2.68 7.22 22.02
CA PRO A 761 3.98 6.98 22.61
C PRO A 761 3.88 6.91 24.14
N ILE A 762 4.73 6.07 24.74
CA ILE A 762 4.84 5.91 26.19
C ILE A 762 6.15 6.54 26.63
N GLY A 763 6.06 7.61 27.43
CA GLY A 763 7.20 8.37 27.91
C GLY A 763 8.02 7.62 28.96
N LYS A 764 9.23 8.12 29.24
CA LYS A 764 10.17 7.54 30.23
C LYS A 764 9.61 7.45 31.64
N ASP A 765 8.62 8.27 31.96
CA ASP A 765 7.88 8.27 33.23
C ASP A 765 6.71 7.25 33.24
N GLY A 766 6.54 6.49 32.17
CA GLY A 766 5.46 5.52 31.99
C GLY A 766 4.12 6.11 31.54
N ARG A 767 4.03 7.44 31.33
CA ARG A 767 2.79 8.09 30.91
C ARG A 767 2.56 7.93 29.42
N VAL A 768 1.30 7.75 29.04
CA VAL A 768 0.86 7.70 27.65
C VAL A 768 0.52 9.10 27.17
N ALA A 769 1.12 9.56 26.08
CA ALA A 769 0.73 10.82 25.45
C ALA A 769 -0.51 10.62 24.56
N HIS A 770 -1.69 10.76 25.15
CA HIS A 770 -2.98 10.39 24.52
C HIS A 770 -3.34 11.21 23.26
N ASN A 771 -2.77 12.40 23.12
CA ASN A 771 -2.95 13.33 22.00
C ASN A 771 -1.84 13.23 20.94
N VAL A 772 -0.83 12.36 21.13
CA VAL A 772 0.23 12.09 20.17
C VAL A 772 0.12 10.66 19.66
N PHE A 773 0.24 10.46 18.36
CA PHE A 773 0.20 9.14 17.71
C PHE A 773 1.48 8.93 16.92
N VAL A 774 1.97 7.69 16.81
CA VAL A 774 3.19 7.37 16.06
C VAL A 774 2.90 6.27 15.05
N LEU A 775 3.25 6.47 13.78
CA LEU A 775 2.91 5.55 12.70
C LEU A 775 4.07 5.38 11.70
N GLY A 776 4.23 4.17 11.18
CA GLY A 776 5.17 3.90 10.08
C GLY A 776 6.58 3.59 10.57
N MET A 777 7.60 4.16 9.91
CA MET A 777 9.01 3.90 10.19
C MET A 777 9.41 4.05 11.67
N PRO A 778 8.90 5.03 12.45
CA PRO A 778 9.29 5.15 13.86
C PRO A 778 8.80 3.97 14.72
N THR A 779 7.76 3.25 14.28
CA THR A 779 7.22 2.06 14.96
C THR A 779 7.78 0.74 14.43
N GLU A 780 8.74 0.76 13.51
CA GLU A 780 9.38 -0.47 13.07
C GLU A 780 10.27 -1.04 14.21
N HIS A 781 10.46 -2.36 14.22
CA HIS A 781 11.07 -3.17 15.29
C HIS A 781 10.29 -3.29 16.62
N ILE A 782 9.28 -2.44 16.88
CA ILE A 782 8.17 -2.82 17.79
C ILE A 782 7.07 -3.52 17.00
N ARG A 783 6.85 -3.08 15.76
CA ARG A 783 6.06 -3.77 14.76
C ARG A 783 6.92 -4.11 13.56
N TRP A 784 6.72 -5.29 12.98
CA TRP A 784 7.52 -5.71 11.85
C TRP A 784 6.95 -5.28 10.51
N PHE A 785 7.81 -4.79 9.63
CA PHE A 785 7.49 -4.48 8.22
C PHE A 785 6.57 -3.24 8.05
N MET A 786 6.86 -2.17 8.79
CA MET A 786 6.16 -0.88 8.67
C MET A 786 6.63 -0.05 7.47
N GLN A 787 7.71 -0.48 6.79
CA GLN A 787 8.28 0.14 5.59
C GLN A 787 7.37 0.07 4.33
N SER A 788 6.22 -0.60 4.39
CA SER A 788 5.26 -0.64 3.28
C SER A 788 4.81 0.78 2.92
N GLY A 789 4.94 1.14 1.63
CA GLY A 789 4.60 2.45 1.09
C GLY A 789 3.22 2.54 0.44
N SER A 790 2.38 1.50 0.54
CA SER A 790 1.05 1.47 -0.08
C SER A 790 0.09 0.51 0.62
N SER A 791 -1.21 0.70 0.36
CA SER A 791 -2.28 -0.27 0.63
C SER A 791 -2.62 -1.08 -0.62
N ARG A 792 -3.60 -2.00 -0.51
CA ARG A 792 -4.19 -2.74 -1.62
C ARG A 792 -5.57 -2.15 -2.01
N PRO A 793 -5.99 -2.22 -3.28
CA PRO A 793 -7.26 -1.62 -3.73
C PRO A 793 -8.54 -2.23 -3.13
N THR A 794 -8.53 -3.53 -2.82
CA THR A 794 -9.75 -4.26 -2.43
C THR A 794 -9.83 -4.64 -0.97
N LYS A 795 -8.76 -4.45 -0.21
CA LYS A 795 -8.73 -4.83 1.20
C LYS A 795 -7.83 -3.94 2.02
N TRP A 796 -8.29 -3.67 3.23
CA TRP A 796 -7.47 -3.01 4.23
C TRP A 796 -6.49 -4.02 4.80
N ILE A 797 -5.21 -3.72 4.60
CA ILE A 797 -4.14 -4.31 5.38
C ILE A 797 -3.79 -3.35 6.54
N ASP A 798 -2.93 -3.77 7.46
CA ASP A 798 -2.48 -2.96 8.60
C ASP A 798 -2.11 -1.51 8.20
N PHE A 799 -1.56 -1.32 6.99
CA PHE A 799 -1.31 0.00 6.42
C PHE A 799 -2.49 0.98 6.55
N MET A 800 -3.69 0.54 6.17
CA MET A 800 -4.91 1.35 6.20
C MET A 800 -5.64 1.23 7.54
N ILE A 801 -5.63 0.04 8.16
CA ILE A 801 -6.27 -0.19 9.47
C ILE A 801 -5.67 0.72 10.54
N ASP A 802 -4.33 0.81 10.59
CA ASP A 802 -3.62 1.63 11.58
C ASP A 802 -3.92 3.13 11.38
N ALA A 803 -3.96 3.57 10.13
CA ALA A 803 -4.25 4.95 9.77
C ALA A 803 -5.69 5.33 10.13
N ASP A 804 -6.65 4.44 9.90
CA ASP A 804 -8.05 4.66 10.27
C ASP A 804 -8.25 4.70 11.78
N ALA A 805 -7.57 3.83 12.54
CA ALA A 805 -7.62 3.85 14.00
C ALA A 805 -7.07 5.16 14.58
N ILE A 806 -5.95 5.67 14.04
CA ILE A 806 -5.39 6.96 14.42
C ILE A 806 -6.33 8.11 14.05
N ALA A 807 -6.87 8.12 12.82
CA ALA A 807 -7.81 9.13 12.38
C ALA A 807 -9.05 9.19 13.29
N SER A 808 -9.60 8.03 13.66
CA SER A 808 -10.70 7.93 14.61
C SER A 808 -10.34 8.48 15.98
N ALA A 809 -9.19 8.08 16.52
CA ALA A 809 -8.75 8.50 17.86
C ALA A 809 -8.46 10.02 17.92
N ALA A 810 -7.84 10.58 16.89
CA ALA A 810 -7.52 12.00 16.85
C ALA A 810 -8.79 12.88 16.90
N LEU A 811 -9.84 12.49 16.16
CA LEU A 811 -11.14 13.17 16.19
C LEU A 811 -11.81 13.06 17.58
N ILE A 812 -11.76 11.89 18.23
CA ILE A 812 -12.32 11.69 19.56
C ILE A 812 -11.65 12.61 20.60
N VAL A 813 -10.32 12.69 20.59
CA VAL A 813 -9.56 13.54 21.52
C VAL A 813 -9.97 15.02 21.36
N CYS A 814 -10.15 15.50 20.14
CA CYS A 814 -10.60 16.87 19.88
C CYS A 814 -12.02 17.12 20.44
N ARG A 815 -12.94 16.16 20.26
CA ARG A 815 -14.33 16.25 20.74
C ARG A 815 -14.45 16.22 22.26
N ASP A 816 -13.72 15.34 22.94
CA ASP A 816 -13.82 15.21 24.40
C ASP A 816 -13.27 16.44 25.14
N ARG A 817 -12.25 17.10 24.58
CA ARG A 817 -11.73 18.38 25.10
C ARG A 817 -12.80 19.48 25.08
N LYS A 818 -13.65 19.50 24.05
CA LYS A 818 -14.79 20.46 23.98
C LYS A 818 -15.82 20.17 25.06
N LYS A 819 -16.13 18.88 25.33
CA LYS A 819 -17.09 18.49 26.39
C LYS A 819 -16.61 18.88 27.79
N GLN A 820 -15.32 18.68 28.10
CA GLN A 820 -14.73 19.09 29.38
C GLN A 820 -14.69 20.61 29.56
N SER A 821 -14.48 21.36 28.46
CA SER A 821 -14.55 22.82 28.44
C SER A 821 -15.96 23.38 28.71
N THR A 822 -17.01 22.58 28.54
CA THR A 822 -18.43 22.97 28.72
C THR A 822 -19.10 22.38 29.96
N SER A 823 -18.41 21.51 30.71
CA SER A 823 -18.98 20.76 31.83
C SER A 823 -18.13 20.87 33.09
N THR A 824 -18.56 21.69 34.06
CA THR A 824 -18.04 21.66 35.44
C THR A 824 -18.72 20.57 36.27
N LYS A 825 -18.69 19.31 35.81
CA LYS A 825 -19.01 18.11 36.60
C LYS A 825 -18.60 16.85 35.84
N PHE A 826 -17.64 16.12 36.39
CA PHE A 826 -17.25 14.78 35.95
C PHE A 826 -18.34 13.76 36.33
N PRO A 827 -18.67 12.82 35.43
CA PRO A 827 -19.03 11.48 35.82
C PRO A 827 -17.86 10.53 35.52
N ASP A 828 -17.53 9.71 36.52
CA ASP A 828 -16.63 8.58 36.41
C ASP A 828 -17.19 7.51 35.44
N GLU A 829 -16.28 6.80 34.78
CA GLU A 829 -16.43 5.52 34.07
C GLU A 829 -17.05 5.53 32.64
N ASN A 830 -16.20 5.21 31.65
CA ASN A 830 -16.60 4.84 30.29
C ASN A 830 -16.34 3.32 30.07
N PRO A 831 -17.35 2.48 29.74
CA PRO A 831 -17.27 1.03 29.84
C PRO A 831 -16.62 0.28 28.66
N TYR A 832 -15.93 0.94 27.72
CA TYR A 832 -15.36 0.26 26.54
C TYR A 832 -13.99 -0.44 26.76
N PHE A 833 -13.47 -0.48 27.98
CA PHE A 833 -12.10 -0.97 28.26
C PHE A 833 -11.98 -2.30 29.02
N ASN A 834 -13.07 -3.03 29.27
CA ASN A 834 -12.99 -4.30 30.00
C ASN A 834 -13.32 -5.50 29.10
N ASN A 835 -12.29 -6.04 28.46
CA ASN A 835 -12.13 -7.48 28.22
C ASN A 835 -10.71 -7.76 27.73
N ILE A 836 -9.77 -8.02 28.65
CA ILE A 836 -8.60 -8.93 28.53
C ILE A 836 -7.95 -9.04 29.93
N SER A 837 -7.56 -10.26 30.29
CA SER A 837 -7.11 -10.71 31.61
C SER A 837 -5.86 -9.97 32.18
N PRO A 838 -5.79 -9.63 33.48
CA PRO A 838 -4.72 -8.80 34.08
C PRO A 838 -3.36 -9.48 34.30
N LYS A 839 -3.01 -10.52 33.53
CA LYS A 839 -1.80 -11.33 33.84
C LYS A 839 -0.51 -10.99 33.07
N ASN A 840 -0.49 -10.00 32.18
CA ASN A 840 0.72 -9.61 31.43
C ASN A 840 0.97 -8.09 31.42
N GLN A 841 0.87 -7.42 32.57
CA GLN A 841 1.48 -6.09 32.73
C GLN A 841 2.97 -6.26 33.09
N PRO A 842 3.91 -5.60 32.39
CA PRO A 842 5.30 -5.57 32.82
C PRO A 842 5.38 -4.86 34.18
N LYS A 843 6.01 -5.53 35.16
CA LYS A 843 6.28 -4.92 36.46
C LYS A 843 7.36 -3.85 36.29
N PHE A 844 6.98 -2.59 36.46
CA PHE A 844 7.95 -1.51 36.64
C PHE A 844 8.74 -1.77 37.92
N ALA A 845 10.06 -1.95 37.79
CA ALA A 845 10.96 -1.99 38.93
C ALA A 845 11.05 -0.58 39.52
N ASN A 846 10.47 -0.37 40.70
CA ASN A 846 10.78 0.79 41.53
C ASN A 846 12.22 0.63 42.04
N ALA A 847 13.12 1.51 41.61
CA ALA A 847 14.43 1.67 42.23
C ALA A 847 14.45 3.02 42.96
N SER A 848 14.53 2.94 44.29
CA SER A 848 15.03 3.97 45.20
C SER A 848 16.51 4.28 44.94
#